data_AF-A0A4Z2IB22-F1
#
_entry.id   AF-A0A4Z2IB22-F1
#
_cell.length_a   1.000
_cell.length_b   1.000
_cell.length_c   1.000
_cell.angle_alpha   90.00
_cell.angle_beta   90.00
_cell.angle_gamma   90.00
#
_symmetry.space_group_name_H-M   'P 1'
#
loop_
_entity.id
_entity.type
_entity.pdbx_description
1 polymer ?
#
loop_
_entity_poly.entity_id
_entity_poly.type
_entity_poly.pdbx_seq_one_letter_code
_entity_poly.pdbx_strand_id
1 'polypeptide(L)'
;MILIFESLEMILLRTASDLSHFSMVGNTIVKKTLSSYIKLLQGSFHSENHRFVRQCLSLLSASVTQGPEAAREILSHIHINKALSGLAKRRDRRGRPDIRMAYIQFVLSFLVSGDNATVGQILESKELLPEILSTGLKEDRMSMVNLLLSTLKSRVVLNKAISKTQKVRFFTPVVLANVASLYKWNGIVDATTDDDQLLEDSEHAGVSAIRELTHGFLLDLCCSRKHGISFHDASFGTAGRAGNIVLLQFLVGQKQATEDELVMDLVVNVLKANPDILARYFQETQYSYTPRLKSAWQDNVKLLKTIYEAQSEISTVFQTGEVIPLPRLLSMIMMISLPPVCNKSFFTQGLNFANTAVQLTTLSMLNFVLKRANTNLEYLLDKSHWHSSDVYTPDMMVDLVLQYRETLSKIFPDITTIVSKWQLLSKKEKADGEGKKTKTEGSAEQTDNKVPETAEVILQKTLILQVICLYQKVVPHLVSQSRFDFSKLLKGIVSEKGMREEVPPVLQYQILQLALDLPASKFSWFRIQEVADTESSSGEKSVLYLLLKMFVSSSSSHLKTSTQMLVLKVLKDSGVFEYTWTELELWLDQLARIEAHQQEAVIKFLERVFVKLVCNSYTYTDKVASLVQEAAYLQANLSSQEGDAASIPVSHIDDVLDMLDVIMEGNEGEMEELGPSLSEDLIIQTFPFSVMVPAALEARNKLPADTGKTLLP
;
A
#
# COMPACT_ATOMS: atom_id res chain seq x y z
N MET A 1 -59.56 -21.71 -26.39
CA MET A 1 -58.39 -22.14 -25.59
C MET A 1 -57.69 -20.98 -24.91
N ILE A 2 -57.19 -19.97 -25.64
CA ILE A 2 -56.54 -18.79 -25.03
C ILE A 2 -57.43 -18.12 -23.96
N LEU A 3 -58.69 -17.80 -24.27
CA LEU A 3 -59.65 -17.20 -23.31
C LEU A 3 -59.89 -18.06 -22.06
N ILE A 4 -59.82 -19.39 -22.19
CA ILE A 4 -59.97 -20.31 -21.05
C ILE A 4 -58.76 -20.20 -20.13
N PHE A 5 -57.55 -20.18 -20.72
CA PHE A 5 -56.32 -20.04 -19.95
C PHE A 5 -56.20 -18.65 -19.32
N GLU A 6 -56.63 -17.58 -20.00
CA GLU A 6 -56.73 -16.22 -19.45
C GLU A 6 -57.70 -16.19 -18.26
N SER A 7 -58.87 -16.82 -18.39
CA SER A 7 -59.85 -16.88 -17.29
C SER A 7 -59.32 -17.66 -16.09
N LEU A 8 -58.68 -18.82 -16.31
CA LEU A 8 -58.08 -19.64 -15.25
C LEU A 8 -56.91 -18.93 -14.58
N GLU A 9 -56.06 -18.25 -15.35
CA GLU A 9 -54.95 -17.44 -14.82
C GLU A 9 -55.49 -16.37 -13.86
N MET A 10 -56.51 -15.61 -14.28
CA MET A 10 -57.09 -14.55 -13.45
C MET A 10 -57.72 -15.10 -12.17
N ILE A 11 -58.41 -16.26 -12.25
CA ILE A 11 -58.94 -16.93 -11.05
C ILE A 11 -57.81 -17.28 -10.09
N LEU A 12 -56.74 -17.90 -10.60
CA LEU A 12 -55.59 -18.32 -9.79
C LEU A 12 -54.87 -17.11 -9.17
N LEU A 13 -54.59 -16.05 -9.94
CA LEU A 13 -53.96 -14.85 -9.39
C LEU A 13 -54.77 -14.24 -8.24
N ARG A 14 -56.11 -14.25 -8.35
CA ARG A 14 -56.98 -13.77 -7.26
C ARG A 14 -56.97 -14.69 -6.05
N THR A 15 -57.08 -16.00 -6.25
CA THR A 15 -57.02 -16.96 -5.12
C THR A 15 -55.65 -17.02 -4.44
N ALA A 16 -54.59 -16.57 -5.10
CA ALA A 16 -53.26 -16.39 -4.51
C ALA A 16 -53.07 -15.04 -3.79
N SER A 17 -53.95 -14.06 -4.03
CA SER A 17 -53.79 -12.69 -3.51
C SER A 17 -55.02 -12.22 -2.71
N ASP A 18 -55.93 -11.47 -3.33
CA ASP A 18 -57.09 -10.82 -2.70
C ASP A 18 -58.12 -11.83 -2.16
N LEU A 19 -58.15 -13.04 -2.71
CA LEU A 19 -59.06 -14.13 -2.34
C LEU A 19 -58.33 -15.33 -1.70
N SER A 20 -57.30 -15.08 -0.90
CA SER A 20 -56.47 -16.13 -0.24
C SER A 20 -57.26 -17.14 0.62
N HIS A 21 -58.44 -16.77 1.11
CA HIS A 21 -59.35 -17.69 1.81
C HIS A 21 -59.89 -18.82 0.91
N PHE A 22 -59.81 -18.68 -0.42
CA PHE A 22 -60.11 -19.71 -1.40
C PHE A 22 -58.87 -20.45 -1.94
N SER A 23 -57.72 -20.37 -1.25
CA SER A 23 -56.48 -21.04 -1.66
C SER A 23 -56.63 -22.55 -1.87
N MET A 24 -57.48 -23.24 -1.12
CA MET A 24 -57.78 -24.67 -1.34
C MET A 24 -58.45 -24.91 -2.71
N VAL A 25 -59.34 -24.01 -3.14
CA VAL A 25 -59.98 -24.07 -4.46
C VAL A 25 -58.93 -23.84 -5.54
N GLY A 26 -58.05 -22.85 -5.37
CA GLY A 26 -56.93 -22.59 -6.25
C GLY A 26 -56.01 -23.81 -6.43
N ASN A 27 -55.57 -24.42 -5.32
CA ASN A 27 -54.77 -25.65 -5.36
C ASN A 27 -55.52 -26.83 -6.04
N THR A 28 -56.83 -26.94 -5.83
CA THR A 28 -57.65 -27.97 -6.51
C THR A 28 -57.71 -27.74 -8.02
N ILE A 29 -57.82 -26.48 -8.46
CA ILE A 29 -57.76 -26.11 -9.89
C ILE A 29 -56.41 -26.49 -10.49
N VAL A 30 -55.29 -26.21 -9.79
CA VAL A 30 -53.95 -26.60 -10.24
C VAL A 30 -53.86 -28.12 -10.41
N LYS A 31 -54.22 -28.90 -9.38
CA LYS A 31 -54.25 -30.37 -9.41
C LYS A 31 -55.04 -30.93 -10.58
N LYS A 32 -56.25 -30.40 -10.80
CA LYS A 32 -57.13 -30.85 -11.88
C LYS A 32 -56.56 -30.50 -13.25
N THR A 33 -55.99 -29.31 -13.38
CA THR A 33 -55.39 -28.81 -14.63
C THR A 33 -54.17 -29.64 -15.00
N LEU A 34 -53.28 -29.95 -14.05
CA LEU A 34 -52.10 -30.78 -14.28
C LEU A 34 -52.50 -32.22 -14.63
N SER A 35 -53.30 -32.88 -13.80
CA SER A 35 -53.68 -34.28 -14.02
C SER A 35 -54.41 -34.51 -15.34
N SER A 36 -55.22 -33.55 -15.80
CA SER A 36 -56.07 -33.71 -16.98
C SER A 36 -55.46 -33.12 -18.26
N TYR A 37 -54.60 -32.10 -18.15
CA TYR A 37 -54.16 -31.30 -19.31
C TYR A 37 -52.65 -31.04 -19.39
N ILE A 38 -51.80 -31.67 -18.57
CA ILE A 38 -50.33 -31.44 -18.61
C ILE A 38 -49.70 -31.69 -19.99
N LYS A 39 -50.13 -32.73 -20.72
CA LYS A 39 -49.60 -33.01 -22.07
C LYS A 39 -49.90 -31.88 -23.05
N LEU A 40 -51.06 -31.24 -22.91
CA LEU A 40 -51.44 -30.09 -23.73
C LEU A 40 -50.60 -28.86 -23.38
N LEU A 41 -50.37 -28.62 -22.08
CA LEU A 41 -49.52 -27.53 -21.59
C LEU A 41 -48.08 -27.70 -22.08
N GLN A 42 -47.52 -28.90 -22.02
CA GLN A 42 -46.17 -29.19 -22.51
C GLN A 42 -46.08 -29.14 -24.04
N GLY A 43 -47.12 -29.63 -24.74
CA GLY A 43 -47.22 -29.51 -26.19
C GLY A 43 -47.20 -28.05 -26.65
N SER A 44 -47.74 -27.14 -25.84
CA SER A 44 -47.78 -25.72 -26.16
C SER A 44 -46.39 -25.08 -26.32
N PHE A 45 -45.35 -25.57 -25.63
CA PHE A 45 -43.99 -25.03 -25.73
C PHE A 45 -43.39 -25.16 -27.13
N HIS A 46 -43.90 -26.08 -27.95
CA HIS A 46 -43.47 -26.28 -29.33
C HIS A 46 -44.27 -25.45 -30.34
N SER A 47 -45.32 -24.74 -29.90
CA SER A 47 -46.18 -23.97 -30.80
C SER A 47 -45.44 -22.78 -31.43
N GLU A 48 -45.80 -22.49 -32.68
CA GLU A 48 -45.41 -21.27 -33.40
C GLU A 48 -46.27 -20.06 -32.98
N ASN A 49 -47.42 -20.29 -32.34
CA ASN A 49 -48.30 -19.20 -31.90
C ASN A 49 -47.77 -18.57 -30.60
N HIS A 50 -47.02 -17.46 -30.75
CA HIS A 50 -46.38 -16.79 -29.62
C HIS A 50 -47.35 -16.35 -28.52
N ARG A 51 -48.55 -15.89 -28.89
CA ARG A 51 -49.57 -15.48 -27.91
C ARG A 51 -50.03 -16.68 -27.07
N PHE A 52 -50.23 -17.83 -27.71
CA PHE A 52 -50.62 -19.06 -27.01
C PHE A 52 -49.54 -19.53 -26.05
N VAL A 53 -48.27 -19.59 -26.49
CA VAL A 53 -47.13 -19.98 -25.62
C VAL A 53 -47.02 -19.09 -24.39
N ARG A 54 -47.10 -17.77 -24.59
CA ARG A 54 -47.11 -16.80 -23.47
C ARG A 54 -48.23 -17.08 -22.49
N GLN A 55 -49.45 -17.25 -22.99
CA GLN A 55 -50.61 -17.47 -22.14
C GLN A 55 -50.49 -18.76 -21.32
N CYS A 56 -49.91 -19.81 -21.90
CA CYS A 56 -49.61 -21.04 -21.16
C CYS A 56 -48.61 -20.82 -20.03
N LEU A 57 -47.52 -20.08 -20.30
CA LEU A 57 -46.51 -19.75 -19.29
C LEU A 57 -47.08 -18.87 -18.17
N SER A 58 -47.93 -17.89 -18.52
CA SER A 58 -48.63 -17.04 -17.55
C SER A 58 -49.57 -17.85 -16.66
N LEU A 59 -50.37 -18.77 -17.23
CA LEU A 59 -51.21 -19.69 -16.47
C LEU A 59 -50.39 -20.58 -15.52
N LEU A 60 -49.27 -21.14 -16.00
CA LEU A 60 -48.38 -21.97 -15.19
C LEU A 60 -47.75 -21.15 -14.06
N SER A 61 -47.33 -19.91 -14.33
CA SER A 61 -46.81 -18.98 -13.32
C SER A 61 -47.87 -18.71 -12.23
N ALA A 62 -49.10 -18.36 -12.63
CA ALA A 62 -50.22 -18.16 -11.70
C ALA A 62 -50.54 -19.42 -10.88
N SER A 63 -50.39 -20.60 -11.48
CA SER A 63 -50.54 -21.88 -10.79
C SER A 63 -49.47 -22.06 -9.71
N VAL A 64 -48.21 -21.72 -9.99
CA VAL A 64 -47.12 -21.77 -9.00
C VAL A 64 -47.36 -20.78 -7.86
N THR A 65 -47.95 -19.62 -8.13
CA THR A 65 -48.24 -18.61 -7.09
C THR A 65 -49.30 -19.03 -6.07
N GLN A 66 -50.01 -20.15 -6.27
CA GLN A 66 -50.92 -20.70 -5.24
C GLN A 66 -50.20 -21.14 -3.95
N GLY A 67 -48.88 -21.35 -4.00
CA GLY A 67 -48.06 -21.65 -2.85
C GLY A 67 -47.12 -22.84 -3.05
N PRO A 68 -46.42 -23.28 -1.98
CA PRO A 68 -45.34 -24.25 -2.08
C PRO A 68 -45.81 -25.67 -2.46
N GLU A 69 -47.07 -26.03 -2.18
CA GLU A 69 -47.63 -27.31 -2.63
C GLU A 69 -47.80 -27.33 -4.16
N ALA A 70 -48.47 -26.33 -4.71
CA ALA A 70 -48.64 -26.17 -6.16
C ALA A 70 -47.29 -26.04 -6.88
N ALA A 71 -46.33 -25.30 -6.32
CA ALA A 71 -44.98 -25.17 -6.87
C ALA A 71 -44.29 -26.54 -7.02
N ARG A 72 -44.32 -27.38 -5.97
CA ARG A 72 -43.77 -28.75 -6.01
C ARG A 72 -44.48 -29.63 -7.03
N GLU A 73 -45.81 -29.56 -7.07
CA GLU A 73 -46.61 -30.36 -7.99
C GLU A 73 -46.30 -30.02 -9.44
N ILE A 74 -46.29 -28.72 -9.79
CA ILE A 74 -45.96 -28.24 -11.13
C ILE A 74 -44.54 -28.64 -11.52
N LEU A 75 -43.56 -28.45 -10.62
CA LEU A 75 -42.16 -28.80 -10.89
C LEU A 75 -41.99 -30.31 -11.13
N SER A 76 -42.72 -31.15 -10.40
CA SER A 76 -42.65 -32.61 -10.54
C SER A 76 -43.26 -33.13 -11.85
N HIS A 77 -44.25 -32.41 -12.40
CA HIS A 77 -44.97 -32.81 -13.61
C HIS A 77 -44.41 -32.20 -14.90
N ILE A 78 -43.65 -31.11 -14.83
CA ILE A 78 -43.07 -30.46 -16.00
C ILE A 78 -41.79 -31.16 -16.44
N HIS A 79 -41.79 -31.65 -17.69
CA HIS A 79 -40.59 -32.18 -18.33
C HIS A 79 -39.67 -31.03 -18.73
N ILE A 80 -38.62 -30.81 -17.94
CA ILE A 80 -37.56 -29.86 -18.27
C ILE A 80 -36.74 -30.47 -19.42
N ASN A 81 -36.88 -29.87 -20.59
CA ASN A 81 -36.18 -30.30 -21.80
C ASN A 81 -35.70 -29.09 -22.60
N LYS A 82 -34.96 -29.37 -23.68
CA LYS A 82 -34.45 -28.35 -24.62
C LYS A 82 -35.53 -27.46 -25.25
N ALA A 83 -36.77 -27.94 -25.36
CA ALA A 83 -37.87 -27.15 -25.92
C ALA A 83 -38.33 -26.07 -24.93
N LEU A 84 -38.47 -26.44 -23.65
CA LEU A 84 -38.79 -25.50 -22.57
C LEU A 84 -37.65 -24.49 -22.37
N SER A 85 -36.40 -24.95 -22.28
CA SER A 85 -35.25 -24.05 -22.11
C SER A 85 -35.01 -23.16 -23.33
N GLY A 86 -35.32 -23.67 -24.53
CA GLY A 86 -35.31 -22.90 -25.77
C GLY A 86 -36.28 -21.70 -25.79
N LEU A 87 -37.29 -21.67 -24.93
CA LEU A 87 -38.19 -20.51 -24.80
C LEU A 87 -37.45 -19.26 -24.28
N ALA A 88 -36.35 -19.44 -23.54
CA ALA A 88 -35.49 -18.35 -23.12
C ALA A 88 -34.96 -17.53 -24.32
N LYS A 89 -34.79 -18.14 -25.50
CA LYS A 89 -34.25 -17.48 -26.70
C LYS A 89 -35.32 -16.73 -27.51
N ARG A 90 -36.61 -16.93 -27.22
CA ARG A 90 -37.73 -16.40 -28.02
C ARG A 90 -38.14 -15.01 -27.54
N ARG A 91 -37.35 -14.01 -27.94
CA ARG A 91 -37.51 -12.61 -27.56
C ARG A 91 -38.14 -11.74 -28.65
N ASP A 92 -38.94 -10.75 -28.26
CA ASP A 92 -39.39 -9.67 -29.15
C ASP A 92 -38.47 -8.44 -29.03
N ARG A 93 -37.88 -8.03 -30.15
CA ARG A 93 -36.92 -6.91 -30.21
C ARG A 93 -37.59 -5.53 -30.19
N ARG A 94 -38.92 -5.45 -30.28
CA ARG A 94 -39.69 -4.19 -30.30
C ARG A 94 -40.26 -3.83 -28.92
N GLY A 95 -39.83 -4.51 -27.86
CA GLY A 95 -40.31 -4.21 -26.51
C GLY A 95 -41.78 -4.60 -26.28
N ARG A 96 -42.35 -5.50 -27.09
CA ARG A 96 -43.67 -6.09 -26.83
C ARG A 96 -43.54 -7.27 -25.88
N PRO A 97 -44.51 -7.54 -24.98
CA PRO A 97 -44.37 -8.66 -24.08
C PRO A 97 -44.18 -9.96 -24.89
N ASP A 98 -43.17 -10.73 -24.52
CA ASP A 98 -42.66 -11.83 -25.34
C ASP A 98 -42.60 -13.15 -24.55
N ILE A 99 -42.22 -14.22 -25.26
CA ILE A 99 -42.16 -15.56 -24.66
C ILE A 99 -41.05 -15.61 -23.61
N ARG A 100 -39.90 -14.98 -23.86
CA ARG A 100 -38.78 -14.91 -22.90
C ARG A 100 -39.22 -14.29 -21.57
N MET A 101 -39.93 -13.17 -21.59
CA MET A 101 -40.43 -12.52 -20.38
C MET A 101 -41.37 -13.44 -19.58
N ALA A 102 -42.35 -14.06 -20.26
CA ALA A 102 -43.27 -14.99 -19.61
C ALA A 102 -42.53 -16.23 -19.06
N TYR A 103 -41.48 -16.68 -19.76
CA TYR A 103 -40.64 -17.79 -19.32
C TYR A 103 -39.81 -17.44 -18.09
N ILE A 104 -39.20 -16.24 -18.05
CA ILE A 104 -38.46 -15.76 -16.88
C ILE A 104 -39.41 -15.64 -15.68
N GLN A 105 -40.59 -15.03 -15.86
CA GLN A 105 -41.61 -14.93 -14.81
C GLN A 105 -42.03 -16.30 -14.29
N PHE A 106 -42.27 -17.26 -15.20
CA PHE A 106 -42.61 -18.63 -14.83
C PHE A 106 -41.50 -19.28 -13.98
N VAL A 107 -40.22 -19.18 -14.39
CA VAL A 107 -39.12 -19.76 -13.60
C VAL A 107 -38.94 -19.04 -12.25
N LEU A 108 -39.04 -17.71 -12.23
CA LEU A 108 -38.92 -16.92 -11.00
C LEU A 108 -40.09 -17.16 -10.02
N SER A 109 -41.27 -17.53 -10.52
CA SER A 109 -42.43 -17.84 -9.67
C SER A 109 -42.12 -18.97 -8.66
N PHE A 110 -41.29 -19.96 -9.05
CA PHE A 110 -40.83 -21.01 -8.14
C PHE A 110 -39.91 -20.49 -7.04
N LEU A 111 -39.09 -19.46 -7.33
CA LEU A 111 -38.24 -18.84 -6.31
C LEU A 111 -39.06 -18.01 -5.32
N VAL A 112 -40.12 -17.34 -5.81
CA VAL A 112 -40.98 -16.46 -5.00
C VAL A 112 -41.99 -17.25 -4.18
N SER A 113 -42.60 -18.30 -4.72
CA SER A 113 -43.73 -19.00 -4.07
C SER A 113 -43.38 -20.42 -3.60
N GLY A 114 -42.26 -20.98 -4.06
CA GLY A 114 -41.77 -22.30 -3.64
C GLY A 114 -41.12 -22.28 -2.25
N ASP A 115 -41.07 -23.46 -1.64
CA ASP A 115 -40.31 -23.69 -0.41
C ASP A 115 -38.80 -23.85 -0.71
N ASN A 116 -37.98 -23.94 0.34
CA ASN A 116 -36.52 -24.04 0.19
C ASN A 116 -36.07 -25.28 -0.60
N ALA A 117 -36.84 -26.37 -0.54
CA ALA A 117 -36.55 -27.59 -1.30
C ALA A 117 -36.77 -27.36 -2.80
N THR A 118 -37.87 -26.69 -3.16
CA THR A 118 -38.18 -26.29 -4.54
C THR A 118 -37.12 -25.33 -5.07
N VAL A 119 -36.73 -24.32 -4.28
CA VAL A 119 -35.64 -23.40 -4.66
C VAL A 119 -34.34 -24.18 -4.91
N GLY A 120 -33.99 -25.12 -4.03
CA GLY A 120 -32.82 -25.99 -4.21
C GLY A 120 -32.86 -26.79 -5.52
N GLN A 121 -33.99 -27.41 -5.85
CA GLN A 121 -34.17 -28.18 -7.09
C GLN A 121 -34.05 -27.31 -8.34
N ILE A 122 -34.60 -26.09 -8.31
CA ILE A 122 -34.48 -25.13 -9.41
C ILE A 122 -33.02 -24.74 -9.65
N LEU A 123 -32.24 -24.53 -8.58
CA LEU A 123 -30.81 -24.19 -8.68
C LEU A 123 -29.95 -25.34 -9.23
N GLU A 124 -30.37 -26.59 -9.02
CA GLU A 124 -29.69 -27.78 -9.55
C GLU A 124 -30.01 -28.04 -11.03
N SER A 125 -31.09 -27.46 -11.55
CA SER A 125 -31.50 -27.61 -12.95
C SER A 125 -30.66 -26.72 -13.88
N LYS A 126 -29.85 -27.38 -14.74
CA LYS A 126 -29.00 -26.70 -15.73
C LYS A 126 -29.78 -26.04 -16.86
N GLU A 127 -31.02 -26.46 -17.11
CA GLU A 127 -31.81 -26.03 -18.26
C GLU A 127 -32.81 -24.89 -17.93
N LEU A 128 -32.90 -24.45 -16.67
CA LEU A 128 -33.80 -23.38 -16.24
C LEU A 128 -33.07 -22.04 -16.07
N LEU A 129 -32.70 -21.69 -14.83
CA LEU A 129 -32.07 -20.40 -14.50
C LEU A 129 -30.75 -20.16 -15.26
N PRO A 130 -29.83 -21.15 -15.40
CA PRO A 130 -28.59 -20.92 -16.15
C PRO A 130 -28.84 -20.58 -17.62
N GLU A 131 -29.86 -21.17 -18.25
CA GLU A 131 -30.24 -20.84 -19.63
C GLU A 131 -30.80 -19.42 -19.73
N ILE A 132 -31.60 -18.96 -18.76
CA ILE A 132 -32.08 -17.56 -18.71
C ILE A 132 -30.88 -16.60 -18.68
N LEU A 133 -29.92 -16.87 -17.80
CA LEU A 133 -28.75 -16.00 -17.60
C LEU A 133 -27.81 -16.02 -18.81
N SER A 134 -27.69 -17.15 -19.52
CA SER A 134 -26.78 -17.30 -20.67
C SER A 134 -27.34 -16.78 -22.00
N THR A 135 -28.65 -16.53 -22.09
CA THR A 135 -29.32 -16.25 -23.37
C THR A 135 -29.81 -14.81 -23.51
N GLY A 136 -28.89 -13.85 -23.65
CA GLY A 136 -29.24 -12.48 -24.00
C GLY A 136 -29.65 -11.58 -22.84
N LEU A 137 -29.22 -11.90 -21.62
CA LEU A 137 -29.46 -11.11 -20.40
C LEU A 137 -29.08 -9.62 -20.56
N LYS A 138 -27.93 -9.33 -21.20
CA LYS A 138 -27.44 -7.96 -21.43
C LYS A 138 -28.41 -7.08 -22.24
N GLU A 139 -29.32 -7.71 -22.98
CA GLU A 139 -30.24 -7.03 -23.87
C GLU A 139 -31.64 -6.96 -23.25
N ASP A 140 -31.93 -7.67 -22.15
CA ASP A 140 -33.25 -7.72 -21.51
C ASP A 140 -33.72 -6.35 -21.03
N ARG A 141 -35.01 -6.20 -20.76
CA ARG A 141 -35.57 -4.92 -20.30
C ARG A 141 -35.12 -4.59 -18.88
N MET A 142 -35.06 -3.30 -18.57
CA MET A 142 -34.67 -2.82 -17.24
C MET A 142 -35.50 -3.46 -16.13
N SER A 143 -36.84 -3.47 -16.28
CA SER A 143 -37.77 -4.08 -15.32
C SER A 143 -37.50 -5.58 -15.09
N MET A 144 -37.15 -6.30 -16.16
CA MET A 144 -36.91 -7.74 -16.13
C MET A 144 -35.57 -8.09 -15.48
N VAL A 145 -34.52 -7.33 -15.79
CA VAL A 145 -33.21 -7.49 -15.15
C VAL A 145 -33.32 -7.20 -13.65
N ASN A 146 -34.03 -6.12 -13.27
CA ASN A 146 -34.30 -5.80 -11.88
C ASN A 146 -35.06 -6.93 -11.18
N LEU A 147 -36.15 -7.43 -11.76
CA LEU A 147 -36.92 -8.54 -11.20
C LEU A 147 -36.06 -9.80 -11.01
N LEU A 148 -35.25 -10.15 -12.00
CA LEU A 148 -34.38 -11.33 -11.97
C LEU A 148 -33.32 -11.22 -10.86
N LEU A 149 -32.53 -10.14 -10.85
CA LEU A 149 -31.45 -9.99 -9.89
C LEU A 149 -31.96 -9.75 -8.46
N SER A 150 -33.05 -8.99 -8.27
CA SER A 150 -33.66 -8.81 -6.94
C SER A 150 -34.25 -10.12 -6.39
N THR A 151 -34.86 -10.94 -7.25
CA THR A 151 -35.37 -12.27 -6.85
C THR A 151 -34.23 -13.21 -6.50
N LEU A 152 -33.18 -13.27 -7.32
CA LEU A 152 -31.98 -14.07 -7.00
C LEU A 152 -31.32 -13.59 -5.71
N LYS A 153 -31.20 -12.28 -5.50
CA LYS A 153 -30.64 -11.70 -4.28
C LYS A 153 -31.41 -12.11 -3.04
N SER A 154 -32.73 -11.87 -3.02
CA SER A 154 -33.57 -12.11 -1.84
C SER A 154 -33.84 -13.59 -1.58
N ARG A 155 -34.12 -14.38 -2.62
CA ARG A 155 -34.58 -15.77 -2.50
C ARG A 155 -33.45 -16.80 -2.56
N VAL A 156 -32.28 -16.44 -3.12
CA VAL A 156 -31.12 -17.33 -3.24
C VAL A 156 -29.93 -16.83 -2.43
N VAL A 157 -29.42 -15.62 -2.69
CA VAL A 157 -28.17 -15.12 -2.07
C VAL A 157 -28.37 -14.89 -0.57
N LEU A 158 -29.37 -14.13 -0.18
CA LEU A 158 -29.64 -13.80 1.23
C LEU A 158 -30.35 -14.93 1.99
N ASN A 159 -30.89 -15.92 1.29
CA ASN A 159 -31.57 -17.06 1.89
C ASN A 159 -30.55 -17.96 2.63
N LYS A 160 -30.77 -18.13 3.95
CA LYS A 160 -29.92 -18.94 4.84
C LYS A 160 -30.16 -20.45 4.66
N ALA A 161 -31.32 -20.84 4.15
CA ALA A 161 -31.65 -22.26 3.94
C ALA A 161 -30.92 -22.85 2.73
N ILE A 162 -30.53 -22.02 1.76
CA ILE A 162 -29.71 -22.45 0.64
C ILE A 162 -28.25 -22.49 1.09
N SER A 163 -27.64 -23.67 1.04
CA SER A 163 -26.27 -23.87 1.48
C SER A 163 -25.28 -23.11 0.58
N LYS A 164 -24.14 -22.71 1.16
CA LYS A 164 -23.05 -22.08 0.39
C LYS A 164 -22.57 -22.97 -0.76
N THR A 165 -22.49 -24.29 -0.53
CA THR A 165 -22.12 -25.27 -1.57
C THR A 165 -23.08 -25.26 -2.76
N GLN A 166 -24.39 -25.19 -2.51
CA GLN A 166 -25.38 -25.06 -3.59
C GLN A 166 -25.20 -23.75 -4.36
N LYS A 167 -24.95 -22.63 -3.66
CA LYS A 167 -24.68 -21.33 -4.30
C LYS A 167 -23.43 -21.38 -5.18
N VAL A 168 -22.34 -21.97 -4.70
CA VAL A 168 -21.08 -22.14 -5.46
C VAL A 168 -21.30 -23.01 -6.71
N ARG A 169 -22.10 -24.08 -6.61
CA ARG A 169 -22.43 -24.95 -7.75
C ARG A 169 -23.29 -24.23 -8.80
N PHE A 170 -24.19 -23.37 -8.38
CA PHE A 170 -25.07 -22.61 -9.27
C PHE A 170 -24.36 -21.42 -9.92
N PHE A 171 -23.72 -20.55 -9.12
CA PHE A 171 -23.01 -19.36 -9.57
C PHE A 171 -21.63 -19.71 -10.13
N THR A 172 -21.62 -20.51 -11.19
CA THR A 172 -20.39 -20.87 -11.93
C THR A 172 -19.74 -19.64 -12.55
N PRO A 173 -18.45 -19.71 -12.96
CA PRO A 173 -17.78 -18.58 -13.62
C PRO A 173 -18.51 -18.07 -14.86
N VAL A 174 -19.14 -18.96 -15.62
CA VAL A 174 -19.95 -18.61 -16.81
C VAL A 174 -21.19 -17.82 -16.40
N VAL A 175 -21.89 -18.27 -15.35
CA VAL A 175 -23.08 -17.56 -14.84
C VAL A 175 -22.71 -16.18 -14.31
N LEU A 176 -21.63 -16.08 -13.53
CA LEU A 176 -21.13 -14.80 -13.03
C LEU A 176 -20.70 -13.86 -14.17
N ALA A 177 -20.01 -14.38 -15.20
CA ALA A 177 -19.64 -13.60 -16.37
C ALA A 177 -20.87 -13.09 -17.15
N ASN A 178 -21.92 -13.89 -17.26
CA ASN A 178 -23.17 -13.47 -17.88
C ASN A 178 -23.86 -12.36 -17.06
N VAL A 179 -23.87 -12.45 -15.73
CA VAL A 179 -24.35 -11.37 -14.87
C VAL A 179 -23.49 -10.12 -15.03
N ALA A 180 -22.16 -10.24 -14.99
CA ALA A 180 -21.24 -9.13 -15.19
C ALA A 180 -21.35 -8.49 -16.58
N SER A 181 -21.85 -9.20 -17.60
CA SER A 181 -22.13 -8.62 -18.91
C SER A 181 -23.15 -7.46 -18.87
N LEU A 182 -23.95 -7.36 -17.80
CA LEU A 182 -24.85 -6.25 -17.54
C LEU A 182 -24.14 -4.92 -17.25
N TYR A 183 -22.83 -4.90 -16.96
CA TYR A 183 -22.08 -3.64 -16.95
C TYR A 183 -22.11 -2.94 -18.31
N LYS A 184 -22.29 -3.71 -19.40
CA LYS A 184 -22.49 -3.23 -20.77
C LYS A 184 -23.92 -3.48 -21.26
N TRP A 185 -24.89 -3.38 -20.34
CA TRP A 185 -26.30 -3.55 -20.68
C TRP A 185 -26.70 -2.58 -21.78
N ASN A 186 -27.44 -3.10 -22.76
CA ASN A 186 -27.88 -2.38 -23.96
C ASN A 186 -29.33 -2.75 -24.30
N GLY A 187 -30.14 -2.99 -23.26
CA GLY A 187 -31.54 -3.35 -23.36
C GLY A 187 -32.47 -2.13 -23.45
N ILE A 188 -33.77 -2.39 -23.22
CA ILE A 188 -34.82 -1.37 -23.33
C ILE A 188 -35.15 -0.82 -21.93
N VAL A 189 -35.12 0.50 -21.79
CA VAL A 189 -35.62 1.19 -20.59
C VAL A 189 -37.14 1.24 -20.67
N ASP A 190 -37.82 0.49 -19.79
CA ASP A 190 -39.28 0.32 -19.79
C ASP A 190 -39.95 0.68 -18.45
N ALA A 191 -39.18 1.24 -17.51
CA ALA A 191 -39.64 1.72 -16.21
C ALA A 191 -38.95 3.05 -15.89
N THR A 192 -39.66 3.95 -15.19
CA THR A 192 -39.12 5.25 -14.77
C THR A 192 -38.12 5.07 -13.63
N THR A 193 -36.96 5.72 -13.73
CA THR A 193 -36.11 6.05 -12.59
C THR A 193 -36.76 7.19 -11.80
N ASP A 194 -36.64 7.22 -10.48
CA ASP A 194 -37.29 8.25 -9.64
C ASP A 194 -36.81 9.70 -9.94
N ASP A 195 -35.75 9.88 -10.74
CA ASP A 195 -35.32 11.18 -11.26
C ASP A 195 -35.86 11.43 -12.68
N ASP A 196 -36.76 12.41 -12.77
CA ASP A 196 -37.46 12.84 -13.98
C ASP A 196 -36.80 14.11 -14.55
N GLN A 197 -36.26 14.06 -15.78
CA GLN A 197 -36.35 15.08 -16.83
C GLN A 197 -35.52 14.69 -18.07
N LEU A 198 -36.16 14.73 -19.25
CA LEU A 198 -35.62 14.52 -20.61
C LEU A 198 -35.37 13.06 -21.07
N LEU A 199 -35.86 12.74 -22.27
CA LEU A 199 -35.81 11.40 -22.87
C LEU A 199 -34.37 10.88 -23.11
N GLU A 200 -33.42 11.77 -23.42
CA GLU A 200 -32.00 11.39 -23.59
C GLU A 200 -31.31 11.09 -22.25
N ASP A 201 -31.73 11.75 -21.16
CA ASP A 201 -31.23 11.48 -19.81
C ASP A 201 -31.78 10.15 -19.26
N SER A 202 -32.96 9.72 -19.72
CA SER A 202 -33.61 8.47 -19.28
C SER A 202 -32.87 7.19 -19.70
N GLU A 203 -32.25 7.16 -20.89
CA GLU A 203 -31.48 6.00 -21.35
C GLU A 203 -30.19 5.85 -20.55
N HIS A 204 -29.47 6.95 -20.33
CA HIS A 204 -28.27 6.98 -19.50
C HIS A 204 -28.58 6.65 -18.03
N ALA A 205 -29.68 7.17 -17.48
CA ALA A 205 -30.14 6.83 -16.13
C ALA A 205 -30.47 5.34 -16.00
N GLY A 206 -31.17 4.76 -16.98
CA GLY A 206 -31.47 3.33 -17.00
C GLY A 206 -30.21 2.46 -17.06
N VAL A 207 -29.22 2.82 -17.89
CA VAL A 207 -27.92 2.13 -17.94
C VAL A 207 -27.20 2.22 -16.60
N SER A 208 -27.15 3.41 -15.97
CA SER A 208 -26.50 3.58 -14.65
C SER A 208 -27.17 2.73 -13.58
N ALA A 209 -28.50 2.75 -13.52
CA ALA A 209 -29.28 1.97 -12.55
C ALA A 209 -29.03 0.46 -12.68
N ILE A 210 -28.95 -0.07 -13.91
CA ILE A 210 -28.63 -1.48 -14.14
C ILE A 210 -27.18 -1.81 -13.75
N ARG A 211 -26.24 -0.90 -14.04
CA ARG A 211 -24.83 -1.05 -13.64
C ARG A 211 -24.70 -1.11 -12.12
N GLU A 212 -25.35 -0.20 -11.38
CA GLU A 212 -25.36 -0.17 -9.92
C GLU A 212 -26.03 -1.41 -9.31
N LEU A 213 -27.19 -1.80 -9.85
CA LEU A 213 -27.91 -2.99 -9.41
C LEU A 213 -27.08 -4.27 -9.64
N THR A 214 -26.39 -4.37 -10.77
CA THR A 214 -25.46 -5.46 -11.08
C THR A 214 -24.27 -5.46 -10.12
N HIS A 215 -23.69 -4.29 -9.90
CA HIS A 215 -22.54 -4.11 -9.01
C HIS A 215 -22.87 -4.52 -7.57
N GLY A 216 -23.95 -3.99 -7.01
CA GLY A 216 -24.42 -4.34 -5.67
C GLY A 216 -24.76 -5.83 -5.53
N PHE A 217 -25.37 -6.44 -6.56
CA PHE A 217 -25.62 -7.88 -6.58
C PHE A 217 -24.31 -8.70 -6.53
N LEU A 218 -23.33 -8.34 -7.36
CA LEU A 218 -22.05 -9.05 -7.43
C LEU A 218 -21.21 -8.85 -6.17
N LEU A 219 -21.22 -7.67 -5.54
CA LEU A 219 -20.55 -7.45 -4.25
C LEU A 219 -21.17 -8.32 -3.15
N ASP A 220 -22.49 -8.33 -3.01
CA ASP A 220 -23.18 -9.15 -2.00
C ASP A 220 -22.91 -10.65 -2.20
N LEU A 221 -22.87 -11.09 -3.46
CA LEU A 221 -22.61 -12.48 -3.80
C LEU A 221 -21.14 -12.88 -3.62
N CYS A 222 -20.19 -12.08 -4.11
CA CYS A 222 -18.78 -12.47 -4.23
C CYS A 222 -17.93 -12.05 -3.02
N CYS A 223 -18.36 -11.06 -2.23
CA CYS A 223 -17.60 -10.55 -1.07
C CYS A 223 -18.16 -11.05 0.27
N SER A 224 -19.43 -11.44 0.35
CA SER A 224 -20.05 -11.86 1.62
C SER A 224 -19.66 -13.28 2.04
N ARG A 225 -18.99 -13.40 3.19
CA ARG A 225 -18.71 -14.70 3.83
C ARG A 225 -19.95 -15.34 4.46
N LYS A 226 -20.99 -14.56 4.76
CA LYS A 226 -22.20 -15.04 5.44
C LYS A 226 -23.24 -15.58 4.48
N HIS A 227 -23.51 -14.84 3.41
CA HIS A 227 -24.61 -15.12 2.48
C HIS A 227 -24.13 -15.51 1.09
N GLY A 228 -22.99 -14.96 0.66
CA GLY A 228 -22.42 -15.16 -0.66
C GLY A 228 -21.62 -16.45 -0.83
N ILE A 229 -20.82 -16.46 -1.90
CA ILE A 229 -19.95 -17.58 -2.30
C ILE A 229 -18.50 -17.42 -1.82
N SER A 230 -18.18 -16.35 -1.09
CA SER A 230 -16.88 -16.19 -0.41
C SER A 230 -16.80 -17.10 0.82
N PHE A 231 -15.61 -17.66 1.06
CA PHE A 231 -15.32 -18.45 2.25
C PHE A 231 -13.89 -18.17 2.73
N HIS A 232 -13.68 -18.29 4.04
CA HIS A 232 -12.41 -17.96 4.67
C HIS A 232 -11.41 -19.12 4.51
N ASP A 233 -10.23 -18.82 3.97
CA ASP A 233 -9.06 -19.68 4.07
C ASP A 233 -8.08 -19.08 5.07
N ALA A 234 -8.00 -19.68 6.26
CA ALA A 234 -7.09 -19.26 7.33
C ALA A 234 -5.60 -19.34 6.95
N SER A 235 -5.28 -20.09 5.90
CA SER A 235 -3.91 -20.19 5.39
C SER A 235 -3.53 -19.11 4.38
N PHE A 236 -4.44 -18.19 4.01
CA PHE A 236 -4.20 -17.19 2.97
C PHE A 236 -3.67 -17.80 1.66
N GLY A 237 -4.11 -19.01 1.31
CA GLY A 237 -3.68 -19.73 0.10
C GLY A 237 -2.31 -20.42 0.20
N THR A 238 -1.61 -20.33 1.34
CA THR A 238 -0.27 -20.90 1.55
C THR A 238 -0.26 -22.40 1.84
N ALA A 239 -1.43 -23.01 2.12
CA ALA A 239 -1.56 -24.45 2.38
C ALA A 239 -1.64 -25.31 1.11
N GLY A 240 -1.41 -24.76 -0.09
CA GLY A 240 -1.43 -25.50 -1.36
C GLY A 240 -2.83 -25.93 -1.83
N ARG A 241 -3.89 -25.43 -1.19
CA ARG A 241 -5.27 -25.64 -1.63
C ARG A 241 -5.60 -24.73 -2.80
N ALA A 242 -6.54 -25.16 -3.64
CA ALA A 242 -6.89 -24.42 -4.86
C ALA A 242 -7.66 -23.11 -4.61
N GLY A 243 -8.04 -22.81 -3.36
CA GLY A 243 -8.84 -21.64 -2.99
C GLY A 243 -10.23 -21.66 -3.62
N ASN A 244 -10.86 -20.49 -3.71
CA ASN A 244 -12.13 -20.32 -4.42
C ASN A 244 -11.94 -20.23 -5.95
N ILE A 245 -11.87 -21.40 -6.61
CA ILE A 245 -11.65 -21.50 -8.05
C ILE A 245 -12.74 -20.77 -8.86
N VAL A 246 -13.98 -20.77 -8.37
CA VAL A 246 -15.10 -20.10 -9.06
C VAL A 246 -14.86 -18.59 -9.13
N LEU A 247 -14.52 -17.96 -8.00
CA LEU A 247 -14.18 -16.54 -7.96
C LEU A 247 -12.91 -16.25 -8.76
N LEU A 248 -11.88 -17.09 -8.64
CA LEU A 248 -10.64 -16.93 -9.40
C LEU A 248 -10.91 -16.89 -10.92
N GLN A 249 -11.61 -17.89 -11.46
CA GLN A 249 -11.92 -17.96 -12.89
C GLN A 249 -12.84 -16.81 -13.34
N PHE A 250 -13.79 -16.40 -12.49
CA PHE A 250 -14.63 -15.23 -12.76
C PHE A 250 -13.81 -13.94 -12.85
N LEU A 251 -12.92 -13.69 -11.89
CA LEU A 251 -12.07 -12.50 -11.83
C LEU A 251 -11.06 -12.44 -12.98
N VAL A 252 -10.43 -13.58 -13.32
CA VAL A 252 -9.53 -13.69 -14.49
C VAL A 252 -10.29 -13.36 -15.79
N GLY A 253 -11.59 -13.65 -15.84
CA GLY A 253 -12.47 -13.26 -16.94
C GLY A 253 -12.78 -11.76 -17.04
N GLN A 254 -12.55 -10.97 -15.98
CA GLN A 254 -12.84 -9.52 -15.96
C GLN A 254 -11.71 -8.71 -16.59
N LYS A 255 -11.63 -8.74 -17.93
CA LYS A 255 -10.57 -8.09 -18.71
C LYS A 255 -10.61 -6.56 -18.73
N GLN A 256 -11.68 -5.96 -18.21
CA GLN A 256 -11.93 -4.53 -18.26
C GLN A 256 -11.71 -3.83 -16.92
N ALA A 257 -11.06 -4.51 -15.97
CA ALA A 257 -10.80 -3.95 -14.64
C ALA A 257 -9.89 -2.71 -14.68
N THR A 258 -9.18 -2.45 -15.79
CA THR A 258 -8.41 -1.22 -16.00
C THR A 258 -9.18 -0.12 -16.72
N GLU A 259 -10.32 -0.44 -17.33
CA GLU A 259 -11.10 0.46 -18.20
C GLU A 259 -12.39 0.96 -17.53
N ASP A 260 -12.99 0.14 -16.66
CA ASP A 260 -14.30 0.38 -16.04
C ASP A 260 -14.18 0.43 -14.52
N GLU A 261 -14.58 1.55 -13.90
CA GLU A 261 -14.43 1.80 -12.47
C GLU A 261 -15.22 0.83 -11.59
N LEU A 262 -16.43 0.43 -11.98
CA LEU A 262 -17.24 -0.52 -11.20
C LEU A 262 -16.68 -1.95 -11.31
N VAL A 263 -16.09 -2.29 -12.46
CA VAL A 263 -15.41 -3.58 -12.65
C VAL A 263 -14.11 -3.60 -11.84
N MET A 264 -13.34 -2.51 -11.85
CA MET A 264 -12.16 -2.33 -11.00
C MET A 264 -12.53 -2.52 -9.52
N ASP A 265 -13.53 -1.78 -9.04
CA ASP A 265 -13.99 -1.84 -7.66
C ASP A 265 -14.44 -3.27 -7.28
N LEU A 266 -15.19 -3.94 -8.15
CA LEU A 266 -15.59 -5.33 -7.93
C LEU A 266 -14.37 -6.25 -7.77
N VAL A 267 -13.37 -6.16 -8.67
CA VAL A 267 -12.16 -6.98 -8.59
C VAL A 267 -11.41 -6.72 -7.29
N VAL A 268 -11.24 -5.45 -6.92
CA VAL A 268 -10.55 -5.02 -5.70
C VAL A 268 -11.27 -5.56 -4.46
N ASN A 269 -12.60 -5.39 -4.37
CA ASN A 269 -13.38 -5.83 -3.22
C ASN A 269 -13.45 -7.35 -3.08
N VAL A 270 -13.55 -8.10 -4.19
CA VAL A 270 -13.53 -9.56 -4.14
C VAL A 270 -12.16 -10.08 -3.70
N LEU A 271 -11.06 -9.52 -4.21
CA LEU A 271 -9.70 -9.91 -3.80
C LEU A 271 -9.40 -9.51 -2.35
N LYS A 272 -9.91 -8.37 -1.88
CA LYS A 272 -9.87 -7.99 -0.45
C LYS A 272 -10.61 -8.98 0.45
N ALA A 273 -11.79 -9.45 0.03
CA ALA A 273 -12.56 -10.41 0.80
C ALA A 273 -11.94 -11.82 0.81
N ASN A 274 -11.21 -12.16 -0.26
CA ASN A 274 -10.62 -13.48 -0.55
C ASN A 274 -9.12 -13.34 -0.89
N PRO A 275 -8.25 -13.01 0.09
CA PRO A 275 -6.82 -12.80 -0.17
C PRO A 275 -6.07 -14.09 -0.57
N ASP A 276 -6.66 -15.26 -0.34
CA ASP A 276 -6.10 -16.57 -0.68
C ASP A 276 -5.91 -16.79 -2.18
N ILE A 277 -6.72 -16.12 -3.02
CA ILE A 277 -6.62 -16.23 -4.48
C ILE A 277 -5.74 -15.14 -5.11
N LEU A 278 -5.21 -14.18 -4.36
CA LEU A 278 -4.40 -13.05 -4.87
C LEU A 278 -3.23 -13.52 -5.74
N ALA A 279 -2.39 -14.42 -5.23
CA ALA A 279 -1.22 -14.88 -5.95
C ALA A 279 -1.58 -15.57 -7.27
N ARG A 280 -2.58 -16.43 -7.24
CA ARG A 280 -3.07 -17.14 -8.43
C ARG A 280 -3.72 -16.20 -9.43
N TYR A 281 -4.46 -15.21 -8.98
CA TYR A 281 -5.02 -14.18 -9.86
C TYR A 281 -3.93 -13.52 -10.69
N PHE A 282 -2.85 -13.04 -10.07
CA PHE A 282 -1.76 -12.41 -10.82
C PHE A 282 -0.98 -13.39 -11.73
N GLN A 283 -0.96 -14.69 -11.40
CA GLN A 283 -0.37 -15.72 -12.26
C GLN A 283 -1.24 -16.06 -13.48
N GLU A 284 -2.57 -16.06 -13.33
CA GLU A 284 -3.51 -16.52 -14.36
C GLU A 284 -4.10 -15.37 -15.19
N THR A 285 -3.96 -14.11 -14.75
CA THR A 285 -4.44 -12.95 -15.53
C THR A 285 -3.66 -12.74 -16.82
N GLN A 286 -4.33 -12.15 -17.82
CA GLN A 286 -3.71 -11.75 -19.09
C GLN A 286 -3.00 -10.40 -19.01
N TYR A 287 -3.12 -9.69 -17.89
CA TYR A 287 -2.38 -8.45 -17.64
C TYR A 287 -0.89 -8.77 -17.56
N SER A 288 -0.08 -8.00 -18.29
CA SER A 288 1.36 -8.17 -18.21
C SER A 288 2.01 -6.95 -17.57
N TYR A 289 2.79 -7.24 -16.53
CA TYR A 289 3.42 -6.28 -15.64
C TYR A 289 4.87 -5.98 -16.02
N THR A 290 5.38 -6.54 -17.12
CA THR A 290 6.70 -6.22 -17.64
C THR A 290 6.75 -4.75 -18.08
N PRO A 291 7.69 -3.93 -17.56
CA PRO A 291 7.81 -2.52 -17.90
C PRO A 291 7.91 -2.24 -19.39
N ARG A 292 7.09 -1.32 -19.90
CA ARG A 292 7.03 -0.92 -21.31
C ARG A 292 6.27 0.38 -21.52
N LEU A 293 6.56 1.05 -22.63
CA LEU A 293 5.89 2.29 -23.05
C LEU A 293 4.51 2.03 -23.69
N LYS A 294 3.57 1.53 -22.90
CA LYS A 294 2.15 1.42 -23.27
C LYS A 294 1.30 1.89 -22.09
N SER A 295 0.28 2.71 -22.34
CA SER A 295 -0.67 3.17 -21.31
C SER A 295 -1.24 2.00 -20.52
N ALA A 296 -1.61 0.91 -21.22
CA ALA A 296 -2.09 -0.32 -20.62
C ALA A 296 -1.17 -0.90 -19.52
N TRP A 297 0.16 -0.73 -19.61
CA TRP A 297 1.04 -1.16 -18.52
C TRP A 297 0.89 -0.29 -17.27
N GLN A 298 0.78 1.03 -17.43
CA GLN A 298 0.55 1.94 -16.30
C GLN A 298 -0.81 1.69 -15.66
N ASP A 299 -1.84 1.44 -16.47
CA ASP A 299 -3.18 1.09 -15.98
C ASP A 299 -3.16 -0.23 -15.22
N ASN A 300 -2.43 -1.24 -15.71
CA ASN A 300 -2.22 -2.50 -14.98
C ASN A 300 -1.52 -2.26 -13.62
N VAL A 301 -0.48 -1.43 -13.58
CA VAL A 301 0.22 -1.10 -12.32
C VAL A 301 -0.66 -0.28 -11.38
N LYS A 302 -1.52 0.59 -11.90
CA LYS A 302 -2.53 1.33 -11.12
C LYS A 302 -3.54 0.36 -10.50
N LEU A 303 -4.08 -0.59 -11.27
CA LEU A 303 -4.95 -1.65 -10.77
C LEU A 303 -4.25 -2.49 -9.69
N LEU A 304 -3.01 -2.91 -9.94
CA LEU A 304 -2.17 -3.63 -8.97
C LEU A 304 -2.05 -2.88 -7.65
N LYS A 305 -1.71 -1.59 -7.72
CA LYS A 305 -1.58 -0.73 -6.55
C LYS A 305 -2.90 -0.63 -5.79
N THR A 306 -4.00 -0.39 -6.49
CA THR A 306 -5.36 -0.29 -5.91
C THR A 306 -5.78 -1.58 -5.20
N ILE A 307 -5.49 -2.74 -5.79
CA ILE A 307 -5.76 -4.06 -5.17
C ILE A 307 -5.03 -4.19 -3.84
N TYR A 308 -3.76 -3.79 -3.78
CA TYR A 308 -2.94 -3.89 -2.57
C TYR A 308 -3.21 -2.79 -1.54
N GLU A 309 -3.65 -1.60 -1.96
CA GLU A 309 -4.15 -0.54 -1.07
C GLU A 309 -5.40 -0.99 -0.33
N ALA A 310 -6.25 -1.81 -0.96
CA ALA A 310 -7.45 -2.34 -0.33
C ALA A 310 -7.18 -3.49 0.66
N GLN A 311 -6.00 -4.13 0.59
CA GLN A 311 -5.60 -5.17 1.55
C GLN A 311 -5.24 -4.56 2.91
N SER A 312 -5.47 -5.31 3.99
CA SER A 312 -5.06 -4.87 5.32
C SER A 312 -3.55 -4.59 5.36
N GLU A 313 -3.15 -3.51 6.04
CA GLU A 313 -1.73 -3.14 6.17
C GLU A 313 -0.98 -4.16 7.02
N ILE A 314 -1.60 -4.58 8.13
CA ILE A 314 -1.14 -5.63 9.02
C ILE A 314 -2.00 -6.87 8.79
N SER A 315 -1.36 -8.04 8.76
CA SER A 315 -2.06 -9.31 8.54
C SER A 315 -2.95 -9.69 9.73
N THR A 316 -4.19 -10.10 9.46
CA THR A 316 -5.08 -10.65 10.50
C THR A 316 -4.61 -12.01 11.02
N VAL A 317 -3.56 -12.59 10.43
CA VAL A 317 -2.96 -13.85 10.90
C VAL A 317 -2.52 -13.77 12.36
N PHE A 318 -2.10 -12.59 12.84
CA PHE A 318 -1.69 -12.38 14.24
C PHE A 318 -2.85 -12.42 15.23
N GLN A 319 -4.10 -12.40 14.74
CA GLN A 319 -5.31 -12.56 15.58
C GLN A 319 -5.66 -14.03 15.78
N THR A 320 -4.94 -14.96 15.14
CA THR A 320 -5.18 -16.39 15.29
C THR A 320 -4.55 -16.91 16.58
N GLY A 321 -5.28 -17.73 17.33
CA GLY A 321 -4.78 -18.39 18.54
C GLY A 321 -3.94 -19.65 18.26
N GLU A 322 -3.59 -19.91 16.99
CA GLU A 322 -2.84 -21.08 16.58
C GLU A 322 -1.38 -20.71 16.31
N VAL A 323 -0.45 -21.54 16.79
CA VAL A 323 0.99 -21.36 16.51
C VAL A 323 1.27 -21.71 15.05
N ILE A 324 1.57 -20.70 14.24
CA ILE A 324 2.00 -20.87 12.85
C ILE A 324 3.54 -20.78 12.77
N PRO A 325 4.23 -21.76 12.16
CA PRO A 325 5.68 -21.71 11.99
C PRO A 325 6.14 -20.46 11.22
N LEU A 326 7.26 -19.85 11.64
CA LEU A 326 7.75 -18.58 11.10
C LEU A 326 7.86 -18.53 9.57
N PRO A 327 8.38 -19.56 8.86
CA PRO A 327 8.45 -19.52 7.39
C PRO A 327 7.07 -19.43 6.72
N ARG A 328 6.06 -20.09 7.30
CA ARG A 328 4.67 -20.05 6.80
C ARG A 328 3.99 -18.76 7.21
N LEU A 329 4.27 -18.25 8.41
CA LEU A 329 3.79 -16.94 8.85
C LEU A 329 4.30 -15.83 7.92
N LEU A 330 5.59 -15.87 7.56
CA LEU A 330 6.18 -14.96 6.58
C LEU A 330 5.48 -15.06 5.23
N SER A 331 5.23 -16.27 4.71
CA SER A 331 4.53 -16.40 3.43
C SER A 331 3.12 -15.81 3.47
N MET A 332 2.38 -15.97 4.58
CA MET A 332 1.08 -15.34 4.78
C MET A 332 1.14 -13.81 4.81
N ILE A 333 2.14 -13.21 5.47
CA ILE A 333 2.36 -11.75 5.47
C ILE A 333 2.65 -11.28 4.04
N MET A 334 3.55 -11.98 3.34
CA MET A 334 3.97 -11.66 1.98
C MET A 334 2.80 -11.64 0.98
N MET A 335 1.82 -12.55 1.14
CA MET A 335 0.64 -12.62 0.27
C MET A 335 -0.13 -11.30 0.19
N ILE A 336 -0.27 -10.58 1.30
CA ILE A 336 -1.03 -9.33 1.39
C ILE A 336 -0.14 -8.07 1.37
N SER A 337 1.15 -8.21 1.69
CA SER A 337 2.07 -7.06 1.76
C SER A 337 2.78 -6.81 0.43
N LEU A 338 3.12 -7.87 -0.32
CA LEU A 338 3.92 -7.78 -1.53
C LEU A 338 3.20 -8.41 -2.74
N PRO A 339 3.00 -7.65 -3.82
CA PRO A 339 2.54 -8.22 -5.07
C PRO A 339 3.53 -9.22 -5.68
N PRO A 340 3.09 -10.43 -6.09
CA PRO A 340 4.00 -11.45 -6.64
C PRO A 340 4.68 -11.02 -7.96
N VAL A 341 4.08 -10.07 -8.67
CA VAL A 341 4.62 -9.50 -9.91
C VAL A 341 5.74 -8.48 -9.66
N CYS A 342 5.81 -7.91 -8.46
CA CYS A 342 6.83 -6.94 -8.05
C CYS A 342 8.11 -7.66 -7.60
N ASN A 343 8.84 -8.21 -8.57
CA ASN A 343 10.14 -8.85 -8.34
C ASN A 343 11.33 -7.95 -8.73
N LYS A 344 12.55 -8.43 -8.50
CA LYS A 344 13.78 -7.69 -8.83
C LYS A 344 13.86 -7.28 -10.30
N SER A 345 13.36 -8.13 -11.20
CA SER A 345 13.31 -7.83 -12.63
C SER A 345 12.36 -6.68 -12.94
N PHE A 346 11.14 -6.69 -12.39
CA PHE A 346 10.16 -5.60 -12.53
C PHE A 346 10.77 -4.24 -12.15
N PHE A 347 11.39 -4.15 -10.97
CA PHE A 347 11.99 -2.90 -10.51
C PHE A 347 13.23 -2.51 -11.31
N THR A 348 14.16 -3.43 -11.55
CA THR A 348 15.42 -3.13 -12.24
C THR A 348 15.17 -2.72 -13.70
N GLN A 349 14.29 -3.43 -14.42
CA GLN A 349 13.93 -3.10 -15.80
C GLN A 349 13.16 -1.78 -15.87
N GLY A 350 12.24 -1.51 -14.93
CA GLY A 350 11.45 -0.29 -14.91
C GLY A 350 12.28 0.96 -14.60
N LEU A 351 13.23 0.87 -13.68
CA LEU A 351 14.14 1.97 -13.34
C LEU A 351 15.13 2.29 -14.47
N ASN A 352 15.60 1.26 -15.19
CA ASN A 352 16.53 1.42 -16.31
C ASN A 352 15.82 1.75 -17.64
N PHE A 353 14.48 1.78 -17.66
CA PHE A 353 13.71 2.11 -18.85
C PHE A 353 13.98 3.55 -19.30
N ALA A 354 14.00 3.87 -20.59
CA ALA A 354 14.38 5.22 -21.05
C ALA A 354 13.33 6.30 -20.71
N ASN A 355 12.05 5.95 -20.72
CA ASN A 355 10.93 6.87 -20.52
C ASN A 355 10.71 7.26 -19.05
N THR A 356 10.52 8.56 -18.81
CA THR A 356 10.31 9.19 -17.49
C THR A 356 9.05 8.69 -16.77
N ALA A 357 7.94 8.53 -17.48
CA ALA A 357 6.67 8.09 -16.90
C ALA A 357 6.74 6.62 -16.41
N VAL A 358 7.43 5.75 -17.17
CA VAL A 358 7.68 4.36 -16.76
C VAL A 358 8.54 4.33 -15.48
N GLN A 359 9.65 5.08 -15.46
CA GLN A 359 10.51 5.19 -14.28
C GLN A 359 9.75 5.70 -13.06
N LEU A 360 8.93 6.74 -13.24
CA LEU A 360 8.12 7.34 -12.17
C LEU A 360 7.11 6.34 -11.61
N THR A 361 6.44 5.59 -12.49
CA THR A 361 5.48 4.54 -12.11
C THR A 361 6.18 3.43 -11.31
N THR A 362 7.37 3.00 -11.76
CA THR A 362 8.17 2.00 -11.04
C THR A 362 8.66 2.52 -9.67
N LEU A 363 9.15 3.76 -9.59
CA LEU A 363 9.55 4.39 -8.33
C LEU A 363 8.37 4.54 -7.36
N SER A 364 7.20 4.93 -7.87
CA SER A 364 5.97 5.03 -7.06
C SER A 364 5.56 3.68 -6.50
N MET A 365 5.62 2.62 -7.31
CA MET A 365 5.32 1.26 -6.87
C MET A 365 6.34 0.74 -5.85
N LEU A 366 7.64 1.01 -6.05
CA LEU A 366 8.70 0.66 -5.11
C LEU A 366 8.50 1.35 -3.76
N ASN A 367 8.24 2.66 -3.77
CA ASN A 367 7.92 3.44 -2.58
C ASN A 367 6.70 2.88 -1.84
N PHE A 368 5.63 2.55 -2.58
CA PHE A 368 4.41 1.97 -2.01
C PHE A 368 4.67 0.64 -1.30
N VAL A 369 5.36 -0.29 -1.97
CA VAL A 369 5.70 -1.60 -1.41
C VAL A 369 6.60 -1.47 -0.18
N LEU A 370 7.61 -0.60 -0.24
CA LEU A 370 8.51 -0.35 0.88
C LEU A 370 7.81 0.26 2.10
N LYS A 371 6.87 1.18 1.90
CA LYS A 371 6.05 1.72 3.00
C LYS A 371 5.24 0.62 3.68
N ARG A 372 4.59 -0.24 2.91
CA ARG A 372 3.84 -1.39 3.47
C ARG A 372 4.75 -2.36 4.22
N ALA A 373 5.93 -2.64 3.69
CA ALA A 373 6.92 -3.46 4.39
C ALA A 373 7.38 -2.81 5.69
N ASN A 374 7.62 -1.49 5.69
CA ASN A 374 7.99 -0.74 6.88
C ASN A 374 6.93 -0.82 7.98
N THR A 375 5.65 -0.61 7.66
CA THR A 375 4.55 -0.72 8.62
C THR A 375 4.49 -2.12 9.24
N ASN A 376 4.67 -3.18 8.43
CA ASN A 376 4.70 -4.55 8.95
C ASN A 376 5.90 -4.79 9.86
N LEU A 377 7.08 -4.26 9.51
CA LEU A 377 8.29 -4.39 10.33
C LEU A 377 8.18 -3.61 11.65
N GLU A 378 7.61 -2.41 11.65
CA GLU A 378 7.36 -1.61 12.85
C GLU A 378 6.41 -2.37 13.80
N TYR A 379 5.33 -2.94 13.27
CA TYR A 379 4.41 -3.77 14.05
C TYR A 379 5.09 -5.00 14.65
N LEU A 380 5.94 -5.68 13.88
CA LEU A 380 6.68 -6.86 14.37
C LEU A 380 7.73 -6.51 15.42
N LEU A 381 8.36 -5.34 15.33
CA LEU A 381 9.39 -4.88 16.27
C LEU A 381 8.82 -4.24 17.54
N ASP A 382 7.55 -3.83 17.53
CA ASP A 382 6.91 -3.28 18.71
C ASP A 382 6.70 -4.36 19.77
N LYS A 383 7.60 -4.33 20.76
CA LYS A 383 7.60 -5.24 21.90
C LYS A 383 6.26 -5.26 22.63
N SER A 384 5.54 -4.14 22.71
CA SER A 384 4.30 -4.05 23.50
C SER A 384 3.22 -5.04 23.05
N HIS A 385 3.15 -5.36 21.75
CA HIS A 385 2.18 -6.31 21.20
C HIS A 385 2.44 -7.77 21.57
N TRP A 386 3.72 -8.13 21.79
CA TRP A 386 4.13 -9.52 21.99
C TRP A 386 4.28 -9.89 23.46
N HIS A 387 4.48 -8.91 24.35
CA HIS A 387 4.54 -9.17 25.80
C HIS A 387 3.21 -9.69 26.36
N SER A 388 2.08 -9.37 25.72
CA SER A 388 0.74 -9.84 26.09
C SER A 388 0.25 -11.04 25.26
N SER A 389 1.08 -11.58 24.36
CA SER A 389 0.70 -12.65 23.45
C SER A 389 1.05 -14.02 24.02
N ASP A 390 0.07 -14.93 24.08
CA ASP A 390 0.29 -16.31 24.52
C ASP A 390 0.90 -17.20 23.41
N VAL A 391 0.96 -16.71 22.16
CA VAL A 391 1.33 -17.52 20.98
C VAL A 391 2.77 -17.26 20.51
N TYR A 392 3.22 -16.00 20.57
CA TYR A 392 4.47 -15.56 19.97
C TYR A 392 5.29 -14.73 20.96
N THR A 393 6.58 -15.04 21.09
CA THR A 393 7.51 -14.27 21.92
C THR A 393 8.18 -13.13 21.13
N PRO A 394 8.68 -12.08 21.80
CA PRO A 394 9.43 -11.00 21.14
C PRO A 394 10.63 -11.52 20.32
N ASP A 395 11.37 -12.50 20.82
CA ASP A 395 12.56 -13.04 20.14
C ASP A 395 12.19 -13.76 18.83
N MET A 396 11.09 -14.52 18.82
CA MET A 396 10.59 -15.15 17.60
C MET A 396 10.20 -14.11 16.53
N MET A 397 9.70 -12.94 16.94
CA MET A 397 9.37 -11.86 16.01
C MET A 397 10.62 -11.17 15.48
N VAL A 398 11.70 -11.07 16.27
CA VAL A 398 13.01 -10.61 15.78
C VAL A 398 13.53 -11.57 14.70
N ASP A 399 13.45 -12.88 14.91
CA ASP A 399 13.82 -13.88 13.90
C ASP A 399 12.97 -13.78 12.62
N LEU A 400 11.66 -13.58 12.78
CA LEU A 400 10.75 -13.36 11.65
C LEU A 400 11.12 -12.09 10.88
N VAL A 401 11.47 -11.01 11.57
CA VAL A 401 11.95 -9.76 10.97
C VAL A 401 13.22 -10.01 10.16
N LEU A 402 14.18 -10.80 10.68
CA LEU A 402 15.39 -11.16 9.95
C LEU A 402 15.06 -11.92 8.65
N GLN A 403 14.20 -12.95 8.72
CA GLN A 403 13.75 -13.71 7.55
C GLN A 403 12.99 -12.84 6.54
N TYR A 404 12.18 -11.89 7.03
CA TYR A 404 11.46 -10.95 6.19
C TYR A 404 12.41 -10.02 5.45
N ARG A 405 13.39 -9.43 6.16
CA ARG A 405 14.43 -8.58 5.57
C ARG A 405 15.25 -9.30 4.51
N GLU A 406 15.62 -10.56 4.75
CA GLU A 406 16.35 -11.39 3.78
C GLU A 406 15.50 -11.70 2.53
N THR A 407 14.21 -11.96 2.71
CA THR A 407 13.31 -12.21 1.58
C THR A 407 13.13 -10.94 0.74
N LEU A 408 12.96 -9.78 1.38
CA LEU A 408 12.83 -8.49 0.70
C LEU A 408 14.12 -8.08 -0.04
N SER A 409 15.30 -8.39 0.49
CA SER A 409 16.58 -8.04 -0.16
C SER A 409 16.79 -8.79 -1.49
N LYS A 410 16.20 -9.97 -1.66
CA LYS A 410 16.19 -10.72 -2.92
C LYS A 410 15.26 -10.10 -3.98
N ILE A 411 14.30 -9.30 -3.54
CA ILE A 411 13.21 -8.74 -4.37
C ILE A 411 13.52 -7.32 -4.82
N PHE A 412 14.10 -6.50 -3.94
CA PHE A 412 14.38 -5.10 -4.25
C PHE A 412 15.65 -4.94 -5.12
N PRO A 413 15.71 -3.89 -5.97
CA PRO A 413 16.90 -3.59 -6.75
C PRO A 413 18.04 -3.10 -5.84
N ASP A 414 19.27 -3.20 -6.33
CA ASP A 414 20.44 -2.67 -5.64
C ASP A 414 20.35 -1.14 -5.50
N ILE A 415 20.71 -0.62 -4.32
CA ILE A 415 20.71 0.81 -4.03
C ILE A 415 21.56 1.62 -5.00
N THR A 416 22.61 1.03 -5.57
CA THR A 416 23.44 1.65 -6.62
C THR A 416 22.65 2.01 -7.86
N THR A 417 21.62 1.22 -8.22
CA THR A 417 20.72 1.49 -9.36
C THR A 417 19.84 2.72 -9.09
N ILE A 418 19.40 2.90 -7.85
CA ILE A 418 18.59 4.04 -7.43
C ILE A 418 19.45 5.31 -7.40
N VAL A 419 20.66 5.21 -6.85
CA VAL A 419 21.61 6.31 -6.75
C VAL A 419 22.10 6.76 -8.14
N SER A 420 22.42 5.83 -9.04
CA SER A 420 22.85 6.18 -10.40
C SER A 420 21.79 7.00 -11.14
N LYS A 421 20.51 6.70 -10.88
CA LYS A 421 19.39 7.47 -11.42
C LYS A 421 19.35 8.90 -10.90
N TRP A 422 19.55 9.10 -9.59
CA TRP A 422 19.69 10.45 -9.02
C TRP A 422 20.82 11.24 -9.70
N GLN A 423 21.98 10.60 -9.89
CA GLN A 423 23.13 11.24 -10.52
C GLN A 423 22.85 11.64 -11.97
N LEU A 424 22.13 10.81 -12.74
CA LEU A 424 21.72 11.14 -14.11
C LEU A 424 20.78 12.34 -14.15
N LEU A 425 19.80 12.42 -13.26
CA LEU A 425 18.88 13.56 -13.16
C LEU A 425 19.63 14.84 -12.80
N SER A 426 20.56 14.77 -11.86
CA SER A 426 21.37 15.91 -11.44
C SER A 426 22.36 16.40 -12.51
N LYS A 427 22.82 15.50 -13.42
CA LYS A 427 23.66 15.87 -14.56
C LYS A 427 22.87 16.59 -15.67
N LYS A 428 21.63 16.18 -15.93
CA LYS A 428 20.76 16.83 -16.92
C LYS A 428 20.48 18.29 -16.56
N GLU A 429 20.22 18.58 -15.28
CA GLU A 429 20.02 19.96 -14.81
C GLU A 429 21.24 20.86 -15.04
N LYS A 430 22.46 20.34 -14.86
CA LYS A 430 23.69 21.12 -15.12
C LYS A 430 23.90 21.40 -16.61
N ALA A 431 23.52 20.46 -17.48
CA ALA A 431 23.64 20.62 -18.93
C ALA A 431 22.62 21.63 -19.50
N ASP A 432 21.39 21.66 -18.98
CA ASP A 432 20.38 22.65 -19.38
C ASP A 432 20.69 24.07 -18.85
N GLY A 433 21.44 24.18 -17.74
CA GLY A 433 21.85 25.47 -17.16
C GLY A 433 23.01 26.17 -17.88
N GLU A 434 23.89 25.44 -18.58
CA GLU A 434 25.10 26.01 -19.20
C GLU A 434 25.03 26.11 -20.75
N GLY A 435 23.94 25.69 -21.39
CA GLY A 435 23.87 25.47 -22.83
C GLY A 435 22.90 26.34 -23.63
N LYS A 436 22.95 27.68 -23.53
CA LYS A 436 22.35 28.59 -24.55
C LYS A 436 23.09 29.92 -24.68
N LYS A 437 24.35 29.88 -25.08
CA LYS A 437 25.06 31.02 -25.69
C LYS A 437 25.82 30.58 -26.92
N THR A 438 25.10 30.31 -28.01
CA THR A 438 25.65 30.40 -29.37
C THR A 438 24.56 30.88 -30.31
N LYS A 439 24.90 31.91 -31.08
CA LYS A 439 24.06 32.67 -32.00
C LYS A 439 23.57 31.82 -33.17
N THR A 440 22.29 31.95 -33.52
CA THR A 440 21.86 32.11 -34.92
C THR A 440 20.49 32.79 -34.96
N GLU A 441 20.39 33.79 -35.82
CA GLU A 441 19.20 34.58 -36.13
C GLU A 441 18.15 33.75 -36.89
N GLY A 442 16.87 34.12 -36.71
CA GLY A 442 15.83 33.93 -37.72
C GLY A 442 14.87 32.76 -37.53
N SER A 443 13.75 33.02 -36.84
CA SER A 443 12.35 32.76 -37.28
C SER A 443 11.42 32.52 -36.09
N ALA A 444 10.23 33.09 -36.22
CA ALA A 444 9.26 33.33 -35.16
C ALA A 444 8.37 32.12 -34.85
N GLU A 445 7.77 32.20 -33.64
CA GLU A 445 6.54 31.56 -33.19
C GLU A 445 6.53 30.04 -32.95
N GLN A 446 6.67 29.67 -31.66
CA GLN A 446 5.66 28.84 -30.96
C GLN A 446 5.86 28.96 -29.43
N THR A 447 4.97 29.73 -28.82
CA THR A 447 4.64 29.70 -27.40
C THR A 447 3.74 28.50 -27.12
N ASP A 448 4.21 27.49 -26.39
CA ASP A 448 3.59 27.00 -25.14
C ASP A 448 4.28 25.73 -24.61
N ASN A 449 4.28 25.56 -23.28
CA ASN A 449 4.60 24.33 -22.52
C ASN A 449 6.07 23.89 -22.31
N LYS A 450 6.88 24.69 -21.58
CA LYS A 450 8.14 24.23 -20.94
C LYS A 450 8.03 23.90 -19.44
N VAL A 451 6.82 23.90 -18.89
CA VAL A 451 6.57 23.70 -17.44
C VAL A 451 6.49 22.22 -16.98
N PRO A 452 6.09 21.20 -17.79
CA PRO A 452 5.90 19.83 -17.28
C PRO A 452 7.19 19.13 -16.81
N GLU A 453 8.31 19.35 -17.50
CA GLU A 453 9.55 18.60 -17.27
C GLU A 453 10.18 18.89 -15.90
N THR A 454 10.06 20.11 -15.39
CA THR A 454 10.62 20.47 -14.07
C THR A 454 9.86 19.79 -12.93
N ALA A 455 8.52 19.76 -12.98
CA ALA A 455 7.70 19.15 -11.94
C ALA A 455 7.88 17.62 -11.87
N GLU A 456 7.98 16.96 -13.03
CA GLU A 456 8.24 15.52 -13.08
C GLU A 456 9.62 15.15 -12.51
N VAL A 457 10.65 15.93 -12.83
CA VAL A 457 12.01 15.72 -12.28
C VAL A 457 12.04 15.91 -10.77
N ILE A 458 11.34 16.93 -10.25
CA ILE A 458 11.22 17.17 -8.80
C ILE A 458 10.52 15.98 -8.12
N LEU A 459 9.44 15.47 -8.72
CA LEU A 459 8.72 14.32 -8.19
C LEU A 459 9.57 13.05 -8.21
N GLN A 460 10.31 12.79 -9.30
CA GLN A 460 11.25 11.67 -9.37
C GLN A 460 12.33 11.75 -8.30
N LYS A 461 12.94 12.93 -8.12
CA LYS A 461 13.94 13.17 -7.07
C LYS A 461 13.34 12.94 -5.68
N THR A 462 12.13 13.45 -5.42
CA THR A 462 11.41 13.27 -4.16
C THR A 462 11.20 11.78 -3.86
N LEU A 463 10.71 11.01 -4.84
CA LEU A 463 10.50 9.57 -4.67
C LEU A 463 11.80 8.80 -4.47
N ILE A 464 12.88 9.15 -5.17
CA ILE A 464 14.19 8.52 -4.98
C ILE A 464 14.67 8.71 -3.52
N LEU A 465 14.57 9.93 -2.99
CA LEU A 465 14.98 10.22 -1.61
C LEU A 465 14.14 9.42 -0.60
N GLN A 466 12.82 9.42 -0.76
CA GLN A 466 11.91 8.62 0.07
C GLN A 466 12.24 7.13 0.02
N VAL A 467 12.49 6.59 -1.17
CA VAL A 467 12.90 5.20 -1.35
C VAL A 467 14.19 4.91 -0.61
N ILE A 468 15.21 5.78 -0.67
CA ILE A 468 16.47 5.55 0.05
C ILE A 468 16.24 5.55 1.58
N CYS A 469 15.42 6.48 2.12
CA CYS A 469 15.06 6.45 3.53
C CYS A 469 14.38 5.13 3.92
N LEU A 470 13.43 4.67 3.10
CA LEU A 470 12.73 3.41 3.36
C LEU A 470 13.65 2.19 3.23
N TYR A 471 14.64 2.21 2.33
CA TYR A 471 15.66 1.17 2.28
C TYR A 471 16.41 1.05 3.61
N GLN A 472 16.76 2.18 4.25
CA GLN A 472 17.41 2.17 5.54
C GLN A 472 16.52 1.56 6.64
N LYS A 473 15.22 1.80 6.61
CA LYS A 473 14.28 1.25 7.61
C LYS A 473 13.95 -0.22 7.38
N VAL A 474 13.75 -0.60 6.12
CA VAL A 474 13.29 -1.94 5.72
C VAL A 474 14.45 -2.91 5.53
N VAL A 475 15.51 -2.53 4.82
CA VAL A 475 16.66 -3.38 4.46
C VAL A 475 18.00 -2.64 4.72
N PRO A 476 18.30 -2.27 5.98
CA PRO A 476 19.48 -1.44 6.33
C PRO A 476 20.81 -2.02 5.85
N HIS A 477 20.94 -3.34 5.78
CA HIS A 477 22.16 -4.02 5.32
C HIS A 477 22.53 -3.65 3.87
N LEU A 478 21.55 -3.41 2.99
CA LEU A 478 21.81 -2.97 1.61
C LEU A 478 22.37 -1.54 1.56
N VAL A 479 21.94 -0.67 2.47
CA VAL A 479 22.48 0.69 2.60
C VAL A 479 23.90 0.63 3.17
N SER A 480 24.13 -0.20 4.18
CA SER A 480 25.45 -0.39 4.81
C SER A 480 26.50 -0.93 3.84
N GLN A 481 26.12 -1.80 2.89
CA GLN A 481 27.04 -2.32 1.87
C GLN A 481 27.34 -1.31 0.74
N SER A 482 26.53 -0.25 0.60
CA SER A 482 26.76 0.78 -0.41
C SER A 482 28.06 1.56 -0.14
N ARG A 483 28.88 1.69 -1.18
CA ARG A 483 30.09 2.54 -1.19
C ARG A 483 29.79 3.99 -1.60
N PHE A 484 28.54 4.32 -1.86
CA PHE A 484 28.16 5.66 -2.28
C PHE A 484 28.22 6.65 -1.10
N ASP A 485 28.83 7.81 -1.33
CA ASP A 485 28.83 8.94 -0.39
C ASP A 485 27.60 9.82 -0.63
N PHE A 486 26.67 9.77 0.31
CA PHE A 486 25.39 10.47 0.24
C PHE A 486 25.54 11.99 0.45
N SER A 487 26.72 12.46 0.86
CA SER A 487 27.04 13.90 0.92
C SER A 487 26.90 14.62 -0.42
N LYS A 488 27.08 13.88 -1.52
CA LYS A 488 26.90 14.39 -2.88
C LYS A 488 25.46 14.82 -3.18
N LEU A 489 24.49 14.31 -2.41
CA LEU A 489 23.08 14.72 -2.51
C LEU A 489 22.85 16.09 -1.86
N LEU A 490 23.54 16.38 -0.75
CA LEU A 490 23.46 17.65 -0.01
C LEU A 490 24.11 18.81 -0.77
N LYS A 491 25.27 18.57 -1.41
CA LYS A 491 26.00 19.58 -2.20
C LYS A 491 25.23 20.12 -3.41
N GLY A 492 24.17 19.43 -3.87
CA GLY A 492 23.32 19.90 -4.97
C GLY A 492 22.33 21.01 -4.60
N ILE A 493 22.14 21.29 -3.30
CA ILE A 493 21.02 22.10 -2.79
C ILE A 493 21.47 23.30 -1.97
N VAL A 494 22.54 23.15 -1.20
CA VAL A 494 23.12 24.23 -0.40
C VAL A 494 24.34 24.78 -1.12
N SER A 495 24.40 26.09 -1.31
CA SER A 495 25.54 26.80 -1.92
C SER A 495 26.25 27.68 -0.90
N GLU A 496 27.40 28.21 -1.27
CA GLU A 496 28.12 29.22 -0.47
C GLU A 496 27.32 30.51 -0.25
N LYS A 497 26.30 30.78 -1.07
CA LYS A 497 25.37 31.92 -0.89
C LYS A 497 24.20 31.59 0.05
N GLY A 498 24.19 30.39 0.65
CA GLY A 498 23.06 29.85 1.42
C GLY A 498 22.24 28.88 0.58
N MET A 499 20.98 28.68 0.97
CA MET A 499 20.03 27.86 0.20
C MET A 499 19.93 28.37 -1.24
N ARG A 500 20.02 27.49 -2.24
CA ARG A 500 19.69 27.88 -3.61
C ARG A 500 18.19 28.16 -3.67
N GLU A 501 17.80 29.40 -3.98
CA GLU A 501 16.39 29.83 -4.13
C GLU A 501 15.61 28.97 -5.15
N GLU A 502 16.31 28.28 -6.04
CA GLU A 502 15.75 27.42 -7.10
C GLU A 502 15.35 26.00 -6.64
N VAL A 503 15.64 25.58 -5.40
CA VAL A 503 15.33 24.21 -4.95
C VAL A 503 13.98 24.15 -4.23
N PRO A 504 13.02 23.32 -4.69
CA PRO A 504 11.72 23.16 -4.04
C PRO A 504 11.82 22.76 -2.56
N PRO A 505 11.00 23.35 -1.66
CA PRO A 505 11.00 23.03 -0.23
C PRO A 505 10.82 21.54 0.09
N VAL A 506 10.06 20.81 -0.74
CA VAL A 506 9.85 19.37 -0.59
C VAL A 506 11.17 18.58 -0.69
N LEU A 507 12.06 18.94 -1.61
CA LEU A 507 13.36 18.27 -1.76
C LEU A 507 14.30 18.60 -0.60
N GLN A 508 14.23 19.83 -0.08
CA GLN A 508 15.02 20.26 1.08
C GLN A 508 14.65 19.42 2.32
N TYR A 509 13.35 19.29 2.59
CA TYR A 509 12.84 18.45 3.68
C TYR A 509 13.27 16.98 3.52
N GLN A 510 13.08 16.40 2.33
CA GLN A 510 13.39 14.98 2.10
C GLN A 510 14.87 14.65 2.24
N ILE A 511 15.77 15.58 1.90
CA ILE A 511 17.22 15.37 2.05
C ILE A 511 17.68 15.52 3.49
N LEU A 512 17.10 16.44 4.25
CA LEU A 512 17.34 16.50 5.68
C LEU A 512 16.84 15.24 6.37
N GLN A 513 15.63 14.78 6.02
CA GLN A 513 15.11 13.51 6.54
C GLN A 513 16.04 12.34 6.17
N LEU A 514 16.54 12.29 4.94
CA LEU A 514 17.50 11.28 4.51
C LEU A 514 18.78 11.29 5.36
N ALA A 515 19.34 12.47 5.60
CA ALA A 515 20.53 12.62 6.43
C ALA A 515 20.28 12.23 7.90
N LEU A 516 19.07 12.48 8.40
CA LEU A 516 18.63 12.05 9.73
C LEU A 516 18.36 10.55 9.82
N ASP A 517 17.90 9.89 8.76
CA ASP A 517 17.59 8.46 8.77
C ASP A 517 18.83 7.59 8.53
N LEU A 518 19.77 8.02 7.67
CA LEU A 518 20.96 7.21 7.31
C LEU A 518 22.07 7.28 8.37
N PRO A 519 22.92 6.24 8.50
CA PRO A 519 24.08 6.28 9.40
C PRO A 519 25.04 7.41 9.05
N ALA A 520 25.57 8.13 10.04
CA ALA A 520 26.49 9.25 9.81
C ALA A 520 27.74 8.84 9.00
N SER A 521 28.19 7.58 9.12
CA SER A 521 29.32 7.01 8.36
C SER A 521 29.12 6.98 6.84
N LYS A 522 27.89 7.16 6.35
CA LYS A 522 27.55 7.21 4.91
C LYS A 522 27.75 8.57 4.27
N PHE A 523 28.21 9.53 5.05
CA PHE A 523 28.44 10.89 4.62
C PHE A 523 29.85 11.34 5.01
N SER A 524 30.57 11.91 4.05
CA SER A 524 31.80 12.66 4.27
C SER A 524 31.53 14.06 4.84
N TRP A 525 31.02 14.16 6.07
CA TRP A 525 30.65 15.44 6.70
C TRP A 525 31.79 16.46 6.79
N PHE A 526 33.00 15.97 7.10
CA PHE A 526 34.18 16.77 7.43
C PHE A 526 35.25 16.79 6.33
N ARG A 527 35.08 16.06 5.21
CA ARG A 527 36.09 16.06 4.12
C ARG A 527 36.02 17.37 3.33
N ILE A 528 37.17 18.05 3.28
CA ILE A 528 37.49 19.07 2.28
C ILE A 528 38.10 18.31 1.09
N GLN A 529 37.52 18.43 -0.11
CA GLN A 529 38.08 17.76 -1.28
C GLN A 529 39.34 18.54 -1.71
N GLU A 530 40.51 18.11 -1.26
CA GLU A 530 41.80 18.65 -1.73
C GLU A 530 41.93 18.40 -3.24
N VAL A 531 41.70 19.44 -4.03
CA VAL A 531 42.31 19.56 -5.35
C VAL A 531 43.62 20.30 -5.12
N ALA A 532 44.71 19.66 -5.52
CA ALA A 532 46.09 20.05 -5.27
C ALA A 532 46.35 21.57 -5.39
N ASP A 533 47.03 22.08 -4.36
CA ASP A 533 47.88 23.26 -4.34
C ASP A 533 47.76 24.20 -5.53
N THR A 534 46.83 25.15 -5.44
CA THR A 534 47.03 26.51 -5.96
C THR A 534 46.09 27.45 -5.22
N GLU A 535 46.68 28.50 -4.65
CA GLU A 535 46.01 29.60 -3.96
C GLU A 535 45.03 30.35 -4.89
N SER A 536 43.85 29.77 -5.07
CA SER A 536 42.69 30.43 -5.65
C SER A 536 41.51 30.25 -4.70
N SER A 537 40.83 31.35 -4.43
CA SER A 537 39.83 31.55 -3.37
C SER A 537 38.49 30.82 -3.57
N SER A 538 38.49 29.64 -4.20
CA SER A 538 37.29 28.80 -4.38
C SER A 538 37.53 27.33 -3.98
N GLY A 539 38.03 27.10 -2.76
CA GLY A 539 38.10 25.76 -2.19
C GLY A 539 36.71 25.30 -1.72
N GLU A 540 36.21 24.18 -2.25
CA GLU A 540 34.93 23.58 -1.84
C GLU A 540 34.86 23.40 -0.31
N LYS A 541 33.88 24.04 0.33
CA LYS A 541 33.63 23.95 1.78
C LYS A 541 33.10 22.58 2.22
N SER A 542 33.30 22.25 3.50
CA SER A 542 32.79 20.99 4.06
C SER A 542 31.25 20.98 4.08
N VAL A 543 30.67 19.77 4.17
CA VAL A 543 29.22 19.62 4.30
C VAL A 543 28.73 20.19 5.63
N LEU A 544 29.52 20.05 6.70
CA LEU A 544 29.23 20.66 8.00
C LEU A 544 29.08 22.18 7.91
N TYR A 545 29.96 22.86 7.17
CA TYR A 545 29.84 24.30 6.94
C TYR A 545 28.52 24.67 6.25
N LEU A 546 28.13 23.89 5.23
CA LEU A 546 26.87 24.10 4.54
C LEU A 546 25.66 23.92 5.48
N LEU A 547 25.71 22.93 6.39
CA LEU A 547 24.67 22.72 7.39
C LEU A 547 24.60 23.86 8.42
N LEU A 548 25.73 24.29 8.97
CA LEU A 548 25.78 25.42 9.92
C LEU A 548 25.27 26.71 9.25
N LYS A 549 25.66 26.95 8.00
CA LYS A 549 25.15 28.07 7.22
C LYS A 549 23.66 27.97 6.97
N MET A 550 23.15 26.78 6.65
CA MET A 550 21.72 26.54 6.48
C MET A 550 20.95 26.77 7.79
N PHE A 551 21.46 26.30 8.93
CA PHE A 551 20.83 26.52 10.24
C PHE A 551 20.63 28.00 10.56
N VAL A 552 21.62 28.83 10.22
CA VAL A 552 21.59 30.28 10.51
C VAL A 552 20.81 31.08 9.47
N SER A 553 20.90 30.70 8.18
CA SER A 553 20.25 31.42 7.07
C SER A 553 18.80 31.01 6.79
N SER A 554 18.31 29.94 7.42
CA SER A 554 16.94 29.44 7.20
C SER A 554 15.88 30.34 7.82
N SER A 555 14.95 30.83 6.99
CA SER A 555 13.75 31.56 7.43
C SER A 555 12.63 30.66 7.96
N SER A 556 12.66 29.36 7.64
CA SER A 556 11.69 28.36 8.09
C SER A 556 12.10 27.74 9.43
N SER A 557 11.20 27.77 10.42
CA SER A 557 11.40 27.17 11.75
C SER A 557 11.68 25.67 11.66
N HIS A 558 10.90 24.95 10.85
CA HIS A 558 11.07 23.51 10.66
C HIS A 558 12.44 23.19 10.06
N LEU A 559 12.87 23.93 9.03
CA LEU A 559 14.16 23.71 8.37
C LEU A 559 15.31 23.94 9.36
N LYS A 560 15.20 25.00 10.18
CA LYS A 560 16.15 25.31 11.24
C LYS A 560 16.24 24.17 12.27
N THR A 561 15.11 23.70 12.80
CA THR A 561 15.09 22.59 13.78
C THR A 561 15.63 21.29 13.19
N SER A 562 15.23 20.90 11.96
CA SER A 562 15.75 19.69 11.32
C SER A 562 17.26 19.78 11.05
N THR A 563 17.75 20.96 10.67
CA THR A 563 19.19 21.19 10.46
C THR A 563 19.96 21.13 11.77
N GLN A 564 19.41 21.69 12.86
CA GLN A 564 19.97 21.60 14.20
C GLN A 564 20.08 20.14 14.67
N MET A 565 18.99 19.38 14.55
CA MET A 565 18.95 17.95 14.86
C MET A 565 20.00 17.17 14.06
N LEU A 566 20.20 17.53 12.78
CA LEU A 566 21.20 16.89 11.95
C LEU A 566 22.63 17.23 12.39
N VAL A 567 22.93 18.49 12.70
CA VAL A 567 24.26 18.89 13.21
C VAL A 567 24.55 18.19 14.53
N LEU A 568 23.59 18.15 15.46
CA LEU A 568 23.72 17.43 16.73
C LEU A 568 23.97 15.93 16.50
N LYS A 569 23.19 15.29 15.62
CA LYS A 569 23.39 13.88 15.27
C LYS A 569 24.79 13.64 14.70
N VAL A 570 25.24 14.45 13.75
CA VAL A 570 26.56 14.29 13.09
C VAL A 570 27.71 14.41 14.10
N LEU A 571 27.61 15.35 15.04
CA LEU A 571 28.62 15.55 16.07
C LEU A 571 28.54 14.47 17.16
N LYS A 572 27.34 14.03 17.56
CA LYS A 572 27.15 12.94 18.51
C LYS A 572 27.68 11.62 17.96
N ASP A 573 27.33 11.28 16.73
CA ASP A 573 27.78 10.06 16.04
C ASP A 573 29.29 10.05 15.75
N SER A 574 29.98 11.18 15.89
CA SER A 574 31.45 11.24 15.82
C SER A 574 32.14 10.56 17.01
N GLY A 575 31.41 10.32 18.11
CA GLY A 575 31.93 9.78 19.37
C GLY A 575 32.68 10.80 20.23
N VAL A 576 33.01 11.98 19.69
CA VAL A 576 33.88 12.95 20.37
C VAL A 576 33.17 13.71 21.50
N PHE A 577 31.83 13.71 21.49
CA PHE A 577 30.98 14.38 22.48
C PHE A 577 30.21 13.39 23.35
N GLU A 578 30.72 12.16 23.48
CA GLU A 578 30.16 11.18 24.42
C GLU A 578 30.09 11.82 25.82
N TYR A 579 28.94 11.70 26.47
CA TYR A 579 28.62 12.31 27.77
C TYR A 579 28.57 13.85 27.86
N THR A 580 29.01 14.60 26.84
CA THR A 580 29.05 16.08 26.84
C THR A 580 28.22 16.73 25.72
N TRP A 581 27.37 15.94 25.06
CA TRP A 581 26.58 16.37 23.89
C TRP A 581 25.62 17.54 24.15
N THR A 582 25.16 17.74 25.40
CA THR A 582 24.29 18.87 25.78
C THR A 582 24.98 20.23 25.59
N GLU A 583 26.32 20.27 25.68
CA GLU A 583 27.09 21.48 25.42
C GLU A 583 26.94 21.96 23.96
N LEU A 584 26.80 21.03 23.01
CA LEU A 584 26.61 21.35 21.59
C LEU A 584 25.33 22.16 21.35
N GLU A 585 24.28 21.89 22.12
CA GLU A 585 23.03 22.66 22.04
C GLU A 585 23.27 24.11 22.41
N LEU A 586 24.07 24.36 23.46
CA LEU A 586 24.46 25.72 23.87
C LEU A 586 25.26 26.44 22.78
N TRP A 587 26.25 25.77 22.16
CA TRP A 587 27.03 26.35 21.07
C TRP A 587 26.18 26.75 19.87
N LEU A 588 25.21 25.91 19.49
CA LEU A 588 24.29 26.18 18.38
C LEU A 588 23.28 27.28 18.72
N ASP A 589 22.76 27.30 19.95
CA ASP A 589 21.85 28.35 20.42
C ASP A 589 22.52 29.72 20.44
N GLN A 590 23.79 29.80 20.85
CA GLN A 590 24.56 31.04 20.76
C GLN A 590 24.83 31.45 19.32
N LEU A 591 25.22 30.51 18.46
CA LEU A 591 25.40 30.78 17.02
C LEU A 591 24.14 31.41 16.39
N ALA A 592 22.95 30.95 16.80
CA ALA A 592 21.69 31.50 16.32
C ALA A 592 21.37 32.91 16.84
N ARG A 593 21.97 33.35 17.95
CA ARG A 593 21.77 34.68 18.58
C ARG A 593 22.74 35.75 18.09
N ILE A 594 23.84 35.35 17.45
CA ILE A 594 24.87 36.26 16.94
C ILE A 594 24.34 37.10 15.77
N GLU A 595 24.80 38.35 15.66
CA GLU A 595 24.42 39.25 14.56
C GLU A 595 24.88 38.75 13.19
N ALA A 596 24.07 38.98 12.15
CA ALA A 596 24.29 38.48 10.79
C ALA A 596 25.67 38.81 10.19
N HIS A 597 26.26 39.94 10.60
CA HIS A 597 27.57 40.38 10.12
C HIS A 597 28.75 39.55 10.69
N GLN A 598 28.56 38.85 11.82
CA GLN A 598 29.60 38.04 12.47
C GLN A 598 29.38 36.54 12.26
N GLN A 599 28.15 36.11 11.95
CA GLN A 599 27.78 34.70 11.78
C GLN A 599 28.71 33.94 10.82
N GLU A 600 29.09 34.54 9.69
CA GLU A 600 29.96 33.90 8.69
C GLU A 600 31.38 33.62 9.24
N ALA A 601 31.93 34.53 10.07
CA ALA A 601 33.23 34.34 10.69
C ALA A 601 33.19 33.23 11.75
N VAL A 602 32.12 33.19 12.55
CA VAL A 602 31.90 32.18 13.58
C VAL A 602 31.65 30.80 12.96
N ILE A 603 30.88 30.70 11.88
CA ILE A 603 30.67 29.44 11.16
C ILE A 603 32.00 28.87 10.64
N LYS A 604 32.87 29.70 10.04
CA LYS A 604 34.21 29.26 9.58
C LYS A 604 35.11 28.83 10.74
N PHE A 605 35.03 29.54 11.86
CA PHE A 605 35.76 29.19 13.07
C PHE A 605 35.31 27.83 13.61
N LEU A 606 34.00 27.64 13.78
CA LEU A 606 33.40 26.39 14.26
C LEU A 606 33.69 25.22 13.33
N GLU A 607 33.53 25.39 12.01
CA GLU A 607 33.92 24.37 11.02
C GLU A 607 35.38 23.93 11.23
N ARG A 608 36.31 24.89 11.33
CA ARG A 608 37.74 24.59 11.49
C ARG A 608 38.03 23.85 12.79
N VAL A 609 37.36 24.24 13.89
CA VAL A 609 37.48 23.59 15.19
C VAL A 609 36.94 22.16 15.12
N PHE A 610 35.72 21.96 14.62
CA PHE A 610 35.09 20.65 14.53
C PHE A 610 35.85 19.69 13.60
N VAL A 611 36.31 20.16 12.43
CA VAL A 611 37.12 19.33 11.52
C VAL A 611 38.41 18.88 12.21
N LYS A 612 39.13 19.80 12.86
CA LYS A 612 40.38 19.48 13.55
C LYS A 612 40.18 18.52 14.73
N LEU A 613 39.09 18.70 15.46
CA LEU A 613 38.70 17.91 16.62
C LEU A 613 38.30 16.50 16.24
N VAL A 614 37.49 16.32 15.19
CA VAL A 614 37.12 14.98 14.70
C VAL A 614 38.31 14.26 14.06
N CYS A 615 39.21 14.98 13.39
CA CYS A 615 40.43 14.37 12.83
C CYS A 615 41.49 14.00 13.88
N ASN A 616 41.49 14.64 15.06
CA ASN A 616 42.47 14.41 16.13
C ASN A 616 41.78 14.15 17.48
N SER A 617 40.75 13.32 17.49
CA SER A 617 39.88 13.11 18.66
C SER A 617 40.68 12.71 19.90
N TYR A 618 41.53 11.69 19.81
CA TYR A 618 42.35 11.19 20.91
C TYR A 618 43.22 12.28 21.55
N THR A 619 43.87 13.13 20.75
CA THR A 619 44.74 14.20 21.25
C THR A 619 43.99 15.21 22.11
N TYR A 620 42.75 15.51 21.77
CA TYR A 620 41.95 16.45 22.55
C TYR A 620 41.28 15.79 23.75
N THR A 621 40.90 14.52 23.64
CA THR A 621 40.45 13.72 24.79
C THR A 621 41.55 13.60 25.85
N ASP A 622 42.79 13.32 25.46
CA ASP A 622 43.94 13.25 26.37
C ASP A 622 44.21 14.60 27.06
N LYS A 623 44.06 15.72 26.32
CA LYS A 623 44.18 17.07 26.89
C LYS A 623 43.11 17.34 27.94
N VAL A 624 41.87 16.95 27.70
CA VAL A 624 40.79 17.11 28.70
C VAL A 624 41.09 16.24 29.91
N ALA A 625 41.47 14.98 29.72
CA ALA A 625 41.84 14.10 30.83
C ALA A 625 42.99 14.68 31.67
N SER A 626 44.03 15.22 31.02
CA SER A 626 45.14 15.90 31.70
C SER A 626 44.68 17.13 32.48
N LEU A 627 43.78 17.95 31.93
CA LEU A 627 43.26 19.15 32.60
C LEU A 627 42.36 18.79 33.79
N VAL A 628 41.55 17.74 33.66
CA VAL A 628 40.72 17.23 34.77
C VAL A 628 41.60 16.67 35.87
N GLN A 629 42.67 15.93 35.53
CA GLN A 629 43.64 15.42 36.50
C GLN A 629 44.40 16.56 37.20
N GLU A 630 44.81 17.59 36.47
CA GLU A 630 45.46 18.77 37.03
C GLU A 630 44.51 19.56 37.95
N ALA A 631 43.25 19.73 37.55
CA ALA A 631 42.23 20.36 38.38
C ALA A 631 41.95 19.56 39.66
N ALA A 632 41.87 18.23 39.57
CA ALA A 632 41.71 17.36 40.73
C ALA A 632 42.92 17.44 41.67
N TYR A 633 44.14 17.50 41.13
CA TYR A 633 45.37 17.70 41.92
C TYR A 633 45.38 19.07 42.62
N LEU A 634 44.99 20.13 41.93
CA LEU A 634 44.87 21.47 42.51
C LEU A 634 43.77 21.55 43.57
N GLN A 635 42.63 20.89 43.34
CA GLN A 635 41.54 20.81 44.30
C GLN A 635 41.96 20.04 45.56
N ALA A 636 42.70 18.92 45.40
CA ALA A 636 43.28 18.18 46.51
C ALA A 636 44.28 19.04 47.31
N ASN A 637 45.08 19.87 46.63
CA ASN A 637 46.02 20.80 47.26
C ASN A 637 45.34 22.00 47.95
N LEU A 638 44.16 22.43 47.47
CA LEU A 638 43.35 23.47 48.10
C LEU A 638 42.60 22.91 49.32
N SER A 639 42.10 21.67 49.25
CA SER A 639 41.45 21.00 50.38
C SER A 639 42.41 20.58 51.48
N SER A 640 43.70 20.37 51.17
CA SER A 640 44.72 20.01 52.17
C SER A 640 45.23 21.20 52.99
N GLN A 641 44.82 22.45 52.70
CA GLN A 641 45.08 23.60 53.56
C GLN A 641 44.05 23.79 54.69
N GLU A 642 42.93 23.06 54.69
CA GLU A 642 41.95 23.05 55.78
C GLU A 642 41.62 21.60 56.19
N GLY A 643 42.50 21.00 57.00
CA GLY A 643 42.21 19.73 57.69
C GLY A 643 43.33 18.71 57.56
N ASP A 644 44.22 18.69 58.55
CA ASP A 644 45.17 17.62 58.75
C ASP A 644 44.45 16.32 59.16
N ALA A 645 45.04 15.17 58.79
CA ALA A 645 44.66 13.78 59.06
C ALA A 645 43.65 13.07 58.12
N ALA A 646 44.12 12.60 56.96
CA ALA A 646 44.05 11.18 56.55
C ALA A 646 44.83 10.96 55.23
N SER A 647 46.13 10.75 55.35
CA SER A 647 46.98 10.26 54.26
C SER A 647 46.86 8.74 54.12
N ILE A 648 46.45 8.24 52.96
CA ILE A 648 46.94 6.96 52.42
C ILE A 648 47.34 7.21 50.96
N PRO A 649 48.63 6.99 50.60
CA PRO A 649 49.06 7.01 49.21
C PRO A 649 48.84 5.62 48.61
N VAL A 650 48.12 5.53 47.49
CA VAL A 650 48.21 4.34 46.63
C VAL A 650 49.44 4.54 45.75
N SER A 651 50.60 4.23 46.29
CA SER A 651 51.77 3.84 45.52
C SER A 651 51.64 2.35 45.23
N HIS A 652 51.57 1.97 43.96
CA HIS A 652 52.37 0.92 43.32
C HIS A 652 51.67 0.47 42.03
N ILE A 653 52.39 0.62 40.92
CA ILE A 653 52.03 0.19 39.55
C ILE A 653 52.15 -1.34 39.39
N ASP A 654 52.69 -2.05 40.39
CA ASP A 654 52.91 -3.49 40.33
C ASP A 654 51.66 -4.33 40.68
N ASP A 655 50.68 -3.80 41.41
CA ASP A 655 49.46 -4.55 41.77
C ASP A 655 48.41 -4.62 40.63
N VAL A 656 48.57 -3.81 39.57
CA VAL A 656 47.66 -3.78 38.41
C VAL A 656 48.03 -4.84 37.37
N LEU A 657 49.31 -5.23 37.30
CA LEU A 657 49.77 -6.27 36.38
C LEU A 657 49.35 -7.67 36.83
N ASP A 658 49.40 -7.95 38.14
CA ASP A 658 48.94 -9.23 38.71
C ASP A 658 47.41 -9.43 38.59
N MET A 659 46.64 -8.33 38.50
CA MET A 659 45.19 -8.39 38.26
C MET A 659 44.82 -8.62 36.79
N LEU A 660 45.68 -8.19 35.85
CA LEU A 660 45.48 -8.42 34.41
C LEU A 660 45.80 -9.86 34.00
N ASP A 661 46.76 -10.51 34.67
CA ASP A 661 47.09 -11.92 34.42
C ASP A 661 45.97 -12.88 34.88
N VAL A 662 45.20 -12.52 35.92
CA VAL A 662 44.03 -13.31 36.36
C VAL A 662 42.81 -13.14 35.43
N ILE A 663 42.72 -12.02 34.69
CA ILE A 663 41.62 -11.74 33.76
C ILE A 663 41.88 -12.36 32.37
N MET A 664 43.15 -12.58 31.98
CA MET A 664 43.49 -13.16 30.68
C MET A 664 43.45 -14.70 30.61
N GLU A 665 43.39 -15.43 31.73
CA GLU A 665 43.35 -16.92 31.70
C GLU A 665 41.94 -17.54 31.75
N GLY A 666 40.86 -16.75 31.64
CA GLY A 666 39.50 -17.30 31.78
C GLY A 666 38.37 -16.54 31.12
N ASN A 667 38.43 -16.25 29.81
CA ASN A 667 37.24 -16.23 28.94
C ASN A 667 37.59 -15.90 27.47
N GLU A 668 37.73 -16.93 26.64
CA GLU A 668 37.50 -16.79 25.20
C GLU A 668 35.99 -16.82 24.95
N GLY A 669 35.40 -15.66 24.66
CA GLY A 669 34.07 -15.56 24.05
C GLY A 669 32.99 -15.00 24.96
N GLU A 670 32.94 -13.68 25.09
CA GLU A 670 31.76 -12.80 25.24
C GLU A 670 32.28 -11.43 25.73
N MET A 671 32.24 -10.39 24.87
CA MET A 671 32.46 -9.02 25.33
C MET A 671 31.19 -8.54 26.06
N GLU A 672 31.02 -8.94 27.31
CA GLU A 672 30.10 -8.27 28.23
C GLU A 672 30.68 -6.90 28.63
N GLU A 673 29.80 -5.90 28.73
CA GLU A 673 30.07 -4.55 29.23
C GLU A 673 30.71 -4.59 30.63
N LEU A 674 32.05 -4.58 30.70
CA LEU A 674 32.77 -4.50 31.96
C LEU A 674 32.89 -3.03 32.41
N GLY A 675 31.91 -2.60 33.19
CA GLY A 675 31.98 -1.41 34.02
C GLY A 675 30.64 -1.14 34.71
N PRO A 676 30.60 -0.73 36.00
CA PRO A 676 29.35 -0.24 36.58
C PRO A 676 28.84 0.94 35.76
N SER A 677 27.52 1.01 35.53
CA SER A 677 26.90 2.18 34.88
C SER A 677 27.35 3.45 35.59
N LEU A 678 28.06 4.33 34.89
CA LEU A 678 28.54 5.60 35.45
C LEU A 678 27.33 6.40 35.96
N SER A 679 27.35 6.79 37.23
CA SER A 679 26.32 7.70 37.78
C SER A 679 26.48 9.09 37.16
N GLU A 680 25.39 9.86 37.03
CA GLU A 680 25.44 11.22 36.47
C GLU A 680 26.47 12.11 37.18
N ASP A 681 26.62 11.97 38.50
CA ASP A 681 27.61 12.70 39.29
C ASP A 681 29.05 12.32 38.90
N LEU A 682 29.32 11.04 38.65
CA LEU A 682 30.63 10.57 38.19
C LEU A 682 30.94 11.05 36.78
N ILE A 683 29.92 11.09 35.91
CA ILE A 683 30.03 11.59 34.53
C ILE A 683 30.39 13.07 34.53
N ILE A 684 29.71 13.89 35.35
CA ILE A 684 29.97 15.33 35.44
C ILE A 684 31.37 15.62 36.01
N GLN A 685 31.82 14.83 37.00
CA GLN A 685 33.17 14.96 37.55
C GLN A 685 34.26 14.54 36.56
N THR A 686 34.00 13.52 35.75
CA THR A 686 34.97 12.98 34.78
C THR A 686 35.01 13.81 33.50
N PHE A 687 33.88 14.38 33.08
CA PHE A 687 33.71 15.14 31.83
C PHE A 687 33.01 16.49 32.08
N PRO A 688 33.67 17.45 32.76
CA PRO A 688 33.06 18.72 33.13
C PRO A 688 32.78 19.66 31.94
N PHE A 689 33.50 19.47 30.84
CA PHE A 689 33.30 20.17 29.57
C PHE A 689 33.79 19.30 28.41
N SER A 690 33.27 19.54 27.21
CA SER A 690 33.65 18.80 26.01
C SER A 690 35.05 19.17 25.53
N VAL A 691 35.65 18.24 24.79
CA VAL A 691 36.93 18.43 24.07
C VAL A 691 36.91 19.60 23.06
N MET A 692 35.74 20.18 22.79
CA MET A 692 35.61 21.39 21.97
C MET A 692 36.21 22.63 22.63
N VAL A 693 36.11 22.76 23.96
CA VAL A 693 36.65 23.92 24.68
C VAL A 693 38.16 24.11 24.47
N PRO A 694 39.02 23.11 24.74
CA PRO A 694 40.46 23.24 24.50
C PRO A 694 40.80 23.39 23.01
N ALA A 695 40.05 22.75 22.11
CA ALA A 695 40.26 22.89 20.67
C ALA A 695 39.93 24.30 20.17
N ALA A 696 38.84 24.90 20.67
CA ALA A 696 38.44 26.27 20.37
C ALA A 696 39.44 27.29 20.92
N LEU A 697 39.92 27.12 22.15
CA LEU A 697 40.96 27.97 22.75
C LEU A 697 42.27 27.92 21.95
N GLU A 698 42.71 26.72 21.53
CA GLU A 698 43.90 26.57 20.70
C GLU A 698 43.72 27.23 19.33
N ALA A 699 42.55 27.08 18.70
CA ALA A 699 42.26 27.70 17.42
C ALA A 699 42.20 29.23 17.53
N ARG A 700 41.61 29.77 18.60
CA ARG A 700 41.55 31.21 18.89
C ARG A 700 42.95 31.80 19.06
N ASN A 701 43.81 31.13 19.83
CA ASN A 701 45.18 31.61 20.09
C ASN A 701 46.09 31.56 18.85
N LYS A 702 45.70 30.83 17.80
CA LYS A 702 46.41 30.75 16.50
C LYS A 702 45.89 31.74 15.45
N LEU A 703 44.87 32.55 15.77
CA LEU A 703 44.42 33.62 14.87
C LEU A 703 45.47 34.74 14.86
N PRO A 704 45.86 35.28 13.69
CA PRO A 704 46.84 36.35 13.62
C PRO A 704 46.34 37.57 14.38
N ALA A 705 47.15 38.06 15.32
CA ALA A 705 46.89 39.26 16.09
C ALA A 705 47.15 40.51 15.23
N ASP A 706 46.34 40.77 14.19
CA ASP A 706 46.00 42.13 13.78
C ASP A 706 44.96 42.17 12.64
N THR A 707 43.75 42.63 12.96
CA THR A 707 43.22 43.87 12.40
C THR A 707 42.25 44.40 13.44
N GLY A 708 42.62 45.50 14.10
CA GLY A 708 41.84 46.18 15.14
C GLY A 708 40.42 46.59 14.73
N LYS A 709 39.52 45.62 14.65
CA LYS A 709 38.09 45.76 14.93
C LYS A 709 37.72 44.58 15.81
N THR A 710 37.47 44.91 17.08
CA THR A 710 36.67 44.12 18.00
C THR A 710 35.46 43.54 17.28
N LEU A 711 35.58 42.27 16.87
CA LEU A 711 34.51 41.44 16.35
C LEU A 711 34.49 40.19 17.21
N LEU A 712 33.88 40.34 18.38
CA LEU A 712 33.22 39.33 19.21
C LEU A 712 32.84 40.03 20.54
N PRO A 713 31.55 40.18 20.87
CA PRO A 713 31.10 40.21 22.26
C PRO A 713 31.31 38.83 22.90
#